data_AF-A0A7V3SZY0-F1
#
_entry.id   AF-A0A7V3SZY0-F1
#
_cell.length_a   1.000
_cell.length_b   1.000
_cell.length_c   1.000
_cell.angle_alpha   90.00
_cell.angle_beta   90.00
_cell.angle_gamma   90.00
#
_symmetry.space_group_name_H-M   'P 1'
#
loop_
_entity.id
_entity.type
_entity.pdbx_description
1 polymer ?
#
loop_
_entity_poly.entity_id
_entity_poly.type
_entity_poly.pdbx_seq_one_letter_code
_entity_poly.pdbx_strand_id
1 'polypeptide(L)'
;MAVNMKKLIMIVMCAVVLLSACNNETIREIEENKVFNIDSGSKLVDMAIGSDGSIYVAEQKVVQILNSEGERKSTIDKGFTDIRAISAEGNTLYVLDGFINNVVKTFTLEGKFLKEYKINLKNCTQMECFNDKIVLLGGDEHEQNLIQYDCKTNQLTDIDFKGVYTLGYYSENIILMALLPKSTREAFKIIAYDLIKKKIVLEDYSNDEPYTLTYNNKDNTLYYTNSGKVYRLDTKTHAASTVYSKPGSQYINSIVAYDLYCFILDGKERKIYRIDKDNLLEGRKQDNKNILTVLQLEDEVERKNAVHRAIELMQNKYEDFQVKFRSISINGYGEYERILDTKLMAGDADFDIFYLGQTGSPMKYMKNETALDLTVYESIQKGFTGMFDGIKDMCSYHGNIKSVPLMINPFTWSMNTQLFDKLKLDYPPVGWTWEDFYEYAKKVKQDINGDGKTDVYAFEDSKIGGELLYQCRLAYLDPDKNVSSFNNEEFINVLRIWKRMFDEDLIHEDASDEQPESGVNDSILFKLDILSMIQGNGYHTQPPTLNSWRTYHTALDMLFINKHTKKIQLSVDFLASTLSRDAQKWSAGESLYKDISIYEEKGEFGEPLFKLRPGSHNFTVFEDVTAHSCTPANILDLDLYMCEVMKKFMDGTITEGETAELIDEKARMILKE
;
A
#
# COMPACT_ATOMS: atom_id res chain seq x y z
N MET A 1 26.03 -31.48 52.84
CA MET A 1 25.72 -30.45 51.80
C MET A 1 25.07 -31.02 50.54
N ALA A 2 25.40 -32.23 50.06
CA ALA A 2 24.81 -32.78 48.83
C ALA A 2 23.31 -33.17 48.91
N VAL A 3 22.75 -33.37 50.12
CA VAL A 3 21.35 -33.79 50.30
C VAL A 3 20.36 -32.60 50.25
N ASN A 4 20.79 -31.39 50.61
CA ASN A 4 19.93 -30.19 50.52
C ASN A 4 19.86 -29.60 49.10
N MET A 5 20.86 -29.84 48.25
CA MET A 5 20.87 -29.36 46.86
C MET A 5 19.89 -30.16 45.98
N LYS A 6 19.72 -31.46 46.23
CA LYS A 6 18.72 -32.29 45.52
C LYS A 6 17.27 -31.94 45.91
N LYS A 7 17.01 -31.58 47.17
CA LYS A 7 15.67 -31.09 47.59
C LYS A 7 15.35 -29.71 47.03
N LEU A 8 16.34 -28.82 46.93
CA LEU A 8 16.14 -27.48 46.33
C LEU A 8 15.90 -27.56 44.82
N ILE A 9 16.63 -28.42 44.09
CA ILE A 9 16.43 -28.64 42.65
C ILE A 9 15.07 -29.31 42.36
N MET A 10 14.61 -30.21 43.22
CA MET A 10 13.31 -30.87 43.07
C MET A 10 12.12 -29.94 43.40
N ILE A 11 12.28 -29.02 44.36
CA ILE A 11 11.27 -27.99 44.66
C ILE A 11 11.21 -26.91 43.57
N VAL A 12 12.35 -26.54 42.99
CA VAL A 12 12.39 -25.60 41.84
C VAL A 12 11.85 -26.26 40.57
N MET A 13 12.10 -27.55 40.31
CA MET A 13 11.48 -28.27 39.19
C MET A 13 9.97 -28.48 39.39
N CYS A 14 9.49 -28.78 40.59
CA CYS A 14 8.05 -28.85 40.86
C CYS A 14 7.36 -27.49 40.76
N ALA A 15 8.03 -26.39 41.12
CA ALA A 15 7.50 -25.04 40.94
C ALA A 15 7.48 -24.61 39.46
N VAL A 16 8.47 -25.01 38.66
CA VAL A 16 8.49 -24.76 37.20
C VAL A 16 7.43 -25.59 36.47
N VAL A 17 7.13 -26.81 36.92
CA VAL A 17 6.06 -27.64 36.35
C VAL A 17 4.66 -27.21 36.81
N LEU A 18 4.52 -26.62 38.01
CA LEU A 18 3.25 -26.07 38.50
C LEU A 18 2.93 -24.68 37.96
N LEU A 19 3.94 -23.86 37.59
CA LEU A 19 3.74 -22.58 36.91
C LEU A 19 3.43 -22.74 35.40
N SER A 20 3.73 -23.90 34.81
CA SER A 20 3.29 -24.26 33.46
C SER A 20 1.92 -24.96 33.40
N ALA A 21 1.27 -25.20 34.55
CA ALA A 21 0.00 -25.93 34.64
C ALA A 21 -1.24 -25.02 34.78
N CYS A 22 -1.06 -23.70 34.74
CA CYS A 22 -2.15 -22.72 34.60
C CYS A 22 -2.14 -22.10 33.20
N ASN A 23 -2.18 -22.94 32.18
CA ASN A 23 -2.66 -22.59 30.84
C ASN A 23 -3.17 -23.88 30.20
N ASN A 24 -4.24 -24.44 30.75
CA ASN A 24 -5.06 -25.42 30.02
C ASN A 24 -5.87 -24.64 28.97
N GLU A 25 -5.18 -24.09 27.96
CA GLU A 25 -5.78 -24.01 26.64
C GLU A 25 -5.78 -25.43 26.11
N THR A 26 -6.95 -26.08 26.17
CA THR A 26 -7.22 -27.32 25.46
C THR A 26 -6.76 -27.13 24.02
N ILE A 27 -5.68 -27.81 23.61
CA ILE A 27 -5.20 -27.80 22.23
C ILE A 27 -6.33 -28.38 21.38
N ARG A 28 -7.07 -27.50 20.70
CA ARG A 28 -8.10 -27.85 19.73
C ARG A 28 -7.39 -28.23 18.42
N GLU A 29 -7.81 -29.32 17.79
CA GLU A 29 -7.42 -29.61 16.41
C GLU A 29 -8.04 -28.52 15.52
N ILE A 30 -7.18 -27.73 14.86
CA ILE A 30 -7.59 -26.72 13.88
C ILE A 30 -8.19 -27.48 12.69
N GLU A 31 -9.43 -27.16 12.29
CA GLU A 31 -10.03 -27.76 11.09
C GLU A 31 -9.48 -27.08 9.82
N GLU A 32 -9.28 -27.85 8.76
CA GLU A 32 -8.86 -27.31 7.46
C GLU A 32 -9.87 -26.31 6.90
N ASN A 33 -9.35 -25.28 6.21
CA ASN A 33 -10.17 -24.35 5.44
C ASN A 33 -10.97 -25.11 4.39
N LYS A 34 -12.26 -24.80 4.26
CA LYS A 34 -13.14 -25.47 3.29
C LYS A 34 -13.61 -24.50 2.22
N VAL A 35 -13.75 -25.02 1.01
CA VAL A 35 -14.29 -24.29 -0.13
C VAL A 35 -15.58 -24.96 -0.57
N PHE A 36 -16.67 -24.22 -0.53
CA PHE A 36 -17.99 -24.69 -0.93
C PHE A 36 -18.34 -24.08 -2.29
N ASN A 37 -18.60 -24.91 -3.30
CA ASN A 37 -19.06 -24.45 -4.59
C ASN A 37 -20.56 -24.17 -4.54
N ILE A 38 -20.98 -23.00 -5.02
CA ILE A 38 -22.38 -22.59 -5.07
C ILE A 38 -22.89 -22.81 -6.49
N ASP A 39 -23.69 -23.87 -6.65
CA ASP A 39 -24.40 -24.12 -7.90
C ASP A 39 -25.55 -23.09 -8.04
N SER A 40 -25.26 -21.98 -8.70
CA SER A 40 -26.18 -20.85 -8.89
C SER A 40 -26.32 -20.49 -10.37
N GLY A 41 -27.57 -20.25 -10.79
CA GLY A 41 -27.92 -19.74 -12.11
C GLY A 41 -28.03 -18.21 -12.19
N SER A 42 -27.86 -17.50 -11.07
CA SER A 42 -28.10 -16.06 -10.98
C SER A 42 -26.97 -15.33 -10.21
N LYS A 43 -27.09 -14.01 -10.05
CA LYS A 43 -26.08 -13.21 -9.33
C LYS A 43 -26.20 -13.49 -7.83
N LEU A 44 -25.08 -13.84 -7.19
CA LEU A 44 -24.98 -13.90 -5.73
C LEU A 44 -25.04 -12.49 -5.15
N VAL A 45 -25.78 -12.33 -4.07
CA VAL A 45 -26.08 -11.04 -3.45
C VAL A 45 -25.34 -10.93 -2.12
N ASP A 46 -25.68 -11.80 -1.17
CA ASP A 46 -25.28 -11.67 0.24
C ASP A 46 -25.33 -13.04 0.95
N MET A 47 -24.81 -13.13 2.18
CA MET A 47 -24.74 -14.34 2.99
C MET A 47 -25.05 -14.04 4.46
N ALA A 48 -25.73 -14.96 5.14
CA ALA A 48 -25.89 -14.94 6.59
C ALA A 48 -25.62 -16.33 7.18
N ILE A 49 -25.24 -16.39 8.46
CA ILE A 49 -25.05 -17.64 9.20
C ILE A 49 -26.06 -17.68 10.35
N GLY A 50 -26.86 -18.75 10.39
CA GLY A 50 -27.84 -18.97 11.45
C GLY A 50 -27.20 -19.36 12.77
N SER A 51 -27.94 -19.21 13.88
CA SER A 51 -27.47 -19.66 15.20
C SER A 51 -27.21 -21.17 15.27
N ASP A 52 -27.81 -21.95 14.36
CA ASP A 52 -27.60 -23.39 14.18
C ASP A 52 -26.37 -23.75 13.30
N GLY A 53 -25.65 -22.74 12.80
CA GLY A 53 -24.51 -22.90 11.91
C GLY A 53 -24.88 -23.19 10.44
N SER A 54 -26.17 -23.15 10.09
CA SER A 54 -26.58 -23.25 8.69
C SER A 54 -26.19 -21.97 7.92
N ILE A 55 -25.80 -22.14 6.67
CA ILE A 55 -25.33 -21.05 5.80
C ILE A 55 -26.46 -20.67 4.85
N TYR A 56 -26.84 -19.40 4.85
CA TYR A 56 -27.88 -18.84 3.98
C TYR A 56 -27.22 -18.01 2.90
N VAL A 57 -27.45 -18.37 1.64
CA VAL A 57 -26.83 -17.69 0.50
C VAL A 57 -27.93 -17.06 -0.33
N ALA A 58 -27.97 -15.73 -0.35
CA ALA A 58 -28.92 -14.98 -1.16
C ALA A 58 -28.42 -14.86 -2.60
N GLU A 59 -29.25 -15.30 -3.52
CA GLU A 59 -29.19 -14.87 -4.92
C GLU A 59 -30.33 -13.89 -5.21
N GLN A 60 -30.36 -13.34 -6.42
CA GLN A 60 -31.31 -12.28 -6.77
C GLN A 60 -32.79 -12.58 -6.45
N LYS A 61 -33.23 -13.83 -6.51
CA LYS A 61 -34.65 -14.21 -6.29
C LYS A 61 -34.85 -15.43 -5.40
N VAL A 62 -33.79 -15.91 -4.76
CA VAL A 62 -33.81 -17.18 -4.05
C VAL A 62 -32.77 -17.18 -2.94
N VAL A 63 -33.07 -17.84 -1.83
CA VAL A 63 -32.08 -18.09 -0.77
C VAL A 63 -31.80 -19.58 -0.69
N GLN A 64 -30.54 -19.98 -0.89
CA GLN A 64 -30.10 -21.36 -0.65
C GLN A 64 -29.79 -21.55 0.83
N ILE A 65 -30.21 -22.68 1.40
CA ILE A 65 -29.85 -23.09 2.77
C ILE A 65 -28.87 -24.24 2.66
N LEU A 66 -27.66 -24.03 3.15
CA LEU A 66 -26.61 -25.05 3.24
C LEU A 66 -26.39 -25.45 4.70
N ASN A 67 -25.91 -26.66 4.93
CA ASN A 67 -25.37 -27.04 6.23
C ASN A 67 -23.98 -26.41 6.47
N SER A 68 -23.42 -26.60 7.66
CA SER A 68 -22.08 -26.11 8.04
C SER A 68 -20.94 -26.67 7.17
N GLU A 69 -21.22 -27.72 6.41
CA GLU A 69 -20.32 -28.43 5.50
C GLU A 69 -20.51 -28.01 4.03
N GLY A 70 -21.38 -27.02 3.77
CA GLY A 70 -21.62 -26.47 2.43
C GLY A 70 -22.57 -27.30 1.56
N GLU A 71 -23.18 -28.36 2.09
CA GLU A 71 -24.15 -29.18 1.36
C GLU A 71 -25.53 -28.51 1.39
N ARG A 72 -26.17 -28.42 0.21
CA ARG A 72 -27.51 -27.83 0.09
C ARG A 72 -28.56 -28.68 0.80
N LYS A 73 -29.19 -28.10 1.84
CA LYS A 73 -30.34 -28.69 2.55
C LYS A 73 -31.66 -28.38 1.84
N SER A 74 -31.88 -27.11 1.50
CA SER A 74 -33.14 -26.65 0.91
C SER A 74 -32.99 -25.26 0.29
N THR A 75 -34.11 -24.71 -0.18
CA THR A 75 -34.16 -23.43 -0.88
C THR A 75 -35.43 -22.68 -0.50
N ILE A 76 -35.34 -21.35 -0.37
CA ILE A 76 -36.49 -20.46 -0.19
C ILE A 76 -36.70 -19.67 -1.48
N ASP A 77 -37.81 -19.95 -2.17
CA ASP A 77 -38.17 -19.38 -3.48
C ASP A 77 -39.54 -18.66 -3.44
N LYS A 78 -39.87 -18.07 -2.29
CA LYS A 78 -41.20 -17.55 -1.93
C LYS A 78 -41.52 -16.18 -2.55
N GLY A 79 -41.44 -16.07 -3.87
CA GLY A 79 -41.89 -14.88 -4.61
C GLY A 79 -41.07 -13.62 -4.31
N PHE A 80 -39.75 -13.75 -4.21
CA PHE A 80 -38.85 -12.62 -4.12
C PHE A 80 -38.76 -11.89 -5.47
N THR A 81 -38.66 -10.57 -5.40
CA THR A 81 -38.58 -9.70 -6.58
C THR A 81 -37.13 -9.35 -6.92
N ASP A 82 -36.37 -8.88 -5.93
CA ASP A 82 -34.95 -8.54 -6.01
C ASP A 82 -34.39 -8.54 -4.58
N ILE A 83 -33.78 -9.65 -4.15
CA ILE A 83 -33.17 -9.74 -2.82
C ILE A 83 -31.98 -8.78 -2.78
N ARG A 84 -31.90 -7.96 -1.73
CA ARG A 84 -30.87 -6.94 -1.54
C ARG A 84 -29.86 -7.27 -0.45
N ALA A 85 -30.33 -7.85 0.65
CA ALA A 85 -29.51 -8.22 1.80
C ALA A 85 -30.23 -9.29 2.62
N ILE A 86 -29.46 -10.08 3.37
CA ILE A 86 -29.98 -11.04 4.35
C ILE A 86 -29.25 -10.90 5.67
N SER A 87 -29.95 -11.14 6.77
CA SER A 87 -29.35 -11.17 8.11
C SER A 87 -30.04 -12.25 8.92
N ALA A 88 -29.31 -12.91 9.82
CA ALA A 88 -29.83 -13.96 10.68
C ALA A 88 -29.62 -13.56 12.14
N GLU A 89 -30.70 -13.61 12.93
CA GLU A 89 -30.65 -13.27 14.34
C GLU A 89 -31.53 -14.24 15.14
N GLY A 90 -30.93 -14.86 16.16
CA GLY A 90 -31.57 -15.95 16.91
C GLY A 90 -32.03 -17.09 16.01
N ASN A 91 -33.34 -17.37 16.00
CA ASN A 91 -33.96 -18.42 15.19
C ASN A 91 -34.69 -17.89 13.94
N THR A 92 -34.37 -16.66 13.52
CA THR A 92 -35.07 -15.98 12.43
C THR A 92 -34.07 -15.53 11.36
N LEU A 93 -34.37 -15.88 10.11
CA LEU A 93 -33.73 -15.31 8.93
C LEU A 93 -34.57 -14.13 8.43
N TYR A 94 -33.93 -13.00 8.18
CA TYR A 94 -34.51 -11.79 7.62
C TYR A 94 -34.02 -11.62 6.19
N VAL A 95 -34.95 -11.38 5.26
CA VAL A 95 -34.66 -11.19 3.84
C VAL A 95 -35.21 -9.84 3.39
N LEU A 96 -34.32 -8.91 3.05
CA LEU A 96 -34.67 -7.63 2.44
C LEU A 96 -34.93 -7.83 0.95
N ASP A 97 -36.17 -7.57 0.52
CA ASP A 97 -36.65 -7.80 -0.84
C ASP A 97 -37.26 -6.52 -1.44
N GLY A 98 -36.91 -6.25 -2.70
CA GLY A 98 -37.39 -5.13 -3.49
C GLY A 98 -36.39 -3.98 -3.60
N PHE A 99 -36.60 -3.15 -4.62
CA PHE A 99 -35.81 -1.94 -4.88
C PHE A 99 -36.57 -0.64 -4.54
N ILE A 100 -37.87 -0.64 -4.82
CA ILE A 100 -38.81 0.45 -4.53
C ILE A 100 -39.96 -0.16 -3.72
N ASN A 101 -40.24 0.42 -2.55
CA ASN A 101 -41.17 -0.11 -1.55
C ASN A 101 -40.67 -1.41 -0.91
N ASN A 102 -39.45 -1.37 -0.37
CA ASN A 102 -38.79 -2.54 0.17
C ASN A 102 -39.62 -3.19 1.30
N VAL A 103 -39.54 -4.51 1.38
CA VAL A 103 -40.12 -5.31 2.46
C VAL A 103 -39.05 -6.18 3.09
N VAL A 104 -39.22 -6.51 4.36
CA VAL A 104 -38.42 -7.54 5.03
C VAL A 104 -39.32 -8.74 5.29
N LYS A 105 -39.02 -9.86 4.64
CA LYS A 105 -39.69 -11.14 4.84
C LYS A 105 -38.88 -11.98 5.81
N THR A 106 -39.53 -12.54 6.82
CA THR A 106 -38.87 -13.37 7.83
C THR A 106 -39.22 -14.83 7.70
N PHE A 107 -38.27 -15.69 8.04
CA PHE A 107 -38.36 -17.14 7.94
C PHE A 107 -37.76 -17.79 9.18
N THR A 108 -38.20 -18.99 9.52
CA THR A 108 -37.44 -19.86 10.44
C THR A 108 -36.12 -20.27 9.78
N LEU A 109 -35.18 -20.77 10.56
CA LEU A 109 -33.90 -21.29 10.05
C LEU A 109 -34.08 -22.46 9.06
N GLU A 110 -35.20 -23.19 9.12
CA GLU A 110 -35.56 -24.23 8.14
C GLU A 110 -36.24 -23.69 6.87
N GLY A 111 -36.41 -22.37 6.77
CA GLY A 111 -36.99 -21.69 5.60
C GLY A 111 -38.51 -21.58 5.60
N LYS A 112 -39.18 -21.77 6.75
CA LYS A 112 -40.64 -21.58 6.85
C LYS A 112 -40.97 -20.10 7.02
N PHE A 113 -41.81 -19.54 6.15
CA PHE A 113 -42.26 -18.15 6.25
C PHE A 113 -42.93 -17.85 7.59
N LEU A 114 -42.58 -16.69 8.17
CA LEU A 114 -43.09 -16.20 9.44
C LEU A 114 -43.93 -14.94 9.25
N LYS A 115 -43.32 -13.84 8.81
CA LYS A 115 -43.97 -12.53 8.71
C LYS A 115 -43.33 -11.67 7.62
N GLU A 116 -44.09 -10.67 7.15
CA GLU A 116 -43.59 -9.62 6.27
C GLU A 116 -43.74 -8.26 6.96
N TYR A 117 -42.69 -7.44 6.89
CA TYR A 117 -42.64 -6.07 7.38
C TYR A 117 -42.53 -5.12 6.19
N LYS A 118 -43.46 -4.17 6.10
CA LYS A 118 -43.46 -3.15 5.05
C LYS A 118 -42.57 -2.00 5.49
N ILE A 119 -41.38 -1.92 4.91
CA ILE A 119 -40.41 -0.88 5.20
C ILE A 119 -40.73 0.38 4.38
N ASN A 120 -41.07 0.22 3.10
CA ASN A 120 -41.42 1.31 2.17
C ASN A 120 -40.32 2.37 2.00
N LEU A 121 -39.06 1.98 2.17
CA LEU A 121 -37.91 2.81 1.84
C LEU A 121 -37.46 2.54 0.39
N LYS A 122 -36.73 3.50 -0.18
CA LYS A 122 -36.10 3.37 -1.50
C LYS A 122 -34.65 2.96 -1.35
N ASN A 123 -34.17 2.14 -2.29
CA ASN A 123 -32.74 1.85 -2.48
C ASN A 123 -32.02 1.40 -1.19
N CYS A 124 -32.66 0.57 -0.36
CA CYS A 124 -31.95 -0.09 0.74
C CYS A 124 -30.98 -1.13 0.17
N THR A 125 -29.71 -1.03 0.56
CA THR A 125 -28.62 -1.84 0.05
C THR A 125 -28.13 -2.86 1.07
N GLN A 126 -28.20 -2.53 2.36
CA GLN A 126 -27.71 -3.38 3.44
C GLN A 126 -28.68 -3.40 4.62
N MET A 127 -28.61 -4.47 5.41
CA MET A 127 -29.49 -4.72 6.53
C MET A 127 -28.77 -5.48 7.63
N GLU A 128 -28.89 -5.03 8.86
CA GLU A 128 -28.48 -5.79 10.05
C GLU A 128 -29.60 -5.88 11.08
N CYS A 129 -29.73 -7.03 11.73
CA CYS A 129 -30.85 -7.32 12.63
C CYS A 129 -30.36 -7.55 14.06
N PHE A 130 -31.05 -6.92 15.03
CA PHE A 130 -30.71 -7.02 16.45
C PHE A 130 -32.00 -7.02 17.28
N ASN A 131 -32.29 -8.09 18.04
CA ASN A 131 -33.35 -8.08 19.06
C ASN A 131 -34.69 -7.40 18.63
N ASP A 132 -35.35 -7.92 17.60
CA ASP A 132 -36.58 -7.35 17.00
C ASP A 132 -36.43 -5.95 16.34
N LYS A 133 -35.19 -5.49 16.10
CA LYS A 133 -34.90 -4.28 15.34
C LYS A 133 -34.17 -4.62 14.05
N ILE A 134 -34.48 -3.86 13.01
CA ILE A 134 -33.83 -3.96 11.70
C ILE A 134 -33.16 -2.61 11.45
N VAL A 135 -31.85 -2.59 11.28
CA VAL A 135 -31.12 -1.41 10.85
C VAL A 135 -30.84 -1.53 9.36
N LEU A 136 -31.13 -0.47 8.63
CA LEU A 136 -31.09 -0.43 7.18
C LEU A 136 -30.19 0.72 6.74
N LEU A 137 -29.35 0.45 5.75
CA LEU A 137 -28.69 1.49 4.98
C LEU A 137 -29.46 1.70 3.68
N GLY A 138 -30.00 2.90 3.48
CA GLY A 138 -30.78 3.24 2.30
C GLY A 138 -31.15 4.71 2.22
N GLY A 139 -31.51 5.20 1.04
CA GLY A 139 -31.75 6.62 0.81
C GLY A 139 -31.76 6.95 -0.69
N ASP A 140 -31.68 8.24 -1.01
CA ASP A 140 -31.52 8.68 -2.41
C ASP A 140 -30.07 8.40 -2.89
N GLU A 141 -29.86 8.33 -4.22
CA GLU A 141 -28.57 7.92 -4.82
C GLU A 141 -27.35 8.76 -4.38
N HIS A 142 -27.58 9.94 -3.77
CA HIS A 142 -26.54 10.87 -3.34
C HIS A 142 -26.36 10.97 -1.81
N GLU A 143 -27.30 10.47 -1.01
CA GLU A 143 -27.22 10.49 0.47
C GLU A 143 -27.89 9.23 1.04
N GLN A 144 -27.08 8.25 1.45
CA GLN A 144 -27.57 7.07 2.18
C GLN A 144 -27.73 7.41 3.65
N ASN A 145 -28.89 7.05 4.21
CA ASN A 145 -29.23 7.27 5.62
C ASN A 145 -29.26 5.94 6.36
N LEU A 146 -28.93 6.02 7.65
CA LEU A 146 -29.05 4.90 8.57
C LEU A 146 -30.41 4.95 9.27
N ILE A 147 -31.22 3.92 9.07
CA ILE A 147 -32.62 3.91 9.51
C ILE A 147 -32.87 2.66 10.35
N GLN A 148 -33.45 2.83 11.52
CA GLN A 148 -33.90 1.74 12.37
C GLN A 148 -35.40 1.50 12.21
N TYR A 149 -35.80 0.27 11.93
CA TYR A 149 -37.17 -0.20 11.98
C TYR A 149 -37.37 -1.08 13.21
N ASP A 150 -38.40 -0.76 14.01
CA ASP A 150 -38.77 -1.56 15.19
C ASP A 150 -39.89 -2.54 14.83
N CYS A 151 -39.62 -3.84 14.89
CA CYS A 151 -40.56 -4.90 14.49
C CYS A 151 -41.79 -5.03 15.40
N LYS A 152 -41.76 -4.47 16.61
CA LYS A 152 -42.87 -4.52 17.58
C LYS A 152 -43.85 -3.37 17.34
N THR A 153 -43.32 -2.18 17.11
CA THR A 153 -44.12 -0.95 16.93
C THR A 153 -44.40 -0.62 15.46
N ASN A 154 -43.68 -1.24 14.52
CA ASN A 154 -43.65 -0.93 13.09
C ASN A 154 -43.28 0.53 12.79
N GLN A 155 -42.44 1.14 13.64
CA GLN A 155 -41.97 2.51 13.47
C GLN A 155 -40.57 2.56 12.86
N LEU A 156 -40.35 3.55 12.00
CA LEU A 156 -39.04 3.93 11.46
C LEU A 156 -38.46 5.08 12.30
N THR A 157 -37.16 5.05 12.55
CA THR A 157 -36.44 6.11 13.26
C THR A 157 -35.08 6.31 12.59
N ASP A 158 -34.79 7.55 12.22
CA ASP A 158 -33.47 7.90 11.68
C ASP A 158 -32.40 7.82 12.77
N ILE A 159 -31.25 7.27 12.43
CA ILE A 159 -30.06 7.30 13.25
C ILE A 159 -29.15 8.36 12.63
N ASP A 160 -28.88 9.43 13.37
CA ASP A 160 -28.14 10.61 12.89
C ASP A 160 -26.64 10.30 12.69
N PHE A 161 -26.34 9.67 11.55
CA PHE A 161 -25.00 9.46 11.01
C PHE A 161 -24.98 9.85 9.54
N LYS A 162 -23.99 10.65 9.15
CA LYS A 162 -23.77 11.05 7.76
C LYS A 162 -22.63 10.25 7.14
N GLY A 163 -22.75 9.98 5.84
CA GLY A 163 -21.69 9.36 5.05
C GLY A 163 -21.43 7.90 5.42
N VAL A 164 -22.43 7.16 5.91
CA VAL A 164 -22.29 5.73 6.18
C VAL A 164 -22.12 4.99 4.85
N TYR A 165 -20.97 4.33 4.69
CA TYR A 165 -20.59 3.63 3.47
C TYR A 165 -21.05 2.16 3.49
N THR A 166 -20.78 1.48 4.60
CA THR A 166 -21.13 0.06 4.78
C THR A 166 -21.44 -0.23 6.25
N LEU A 167 -22.22 -1.28 6.48
CA LEU A 167 -22.69 -1.80 7.75
C LEU A 167 -22.17 -3.20 8.00
N GLY A 168 -22.14 -3.57 9.27
CA GLY A 168 -22.05 -4.95 9.67
C GLY A 168 -22.40 -5.17 11.12
N TYR A 169 -22.50 -6.45 11.47
CA TYR A 169 -22.77 -6.89 12.82
C TYR A 169 -21.57 -6.68 13.75
N TYR A 170 -21.82 -6.13 14.95
CA TYR A 170 -20.84 -6.10 16.05
C TYR A 170 -21.24 -7.02 17.20
N SER A 171 -22.33 -6.68 17.89
CA SER A 171 -22.88 -7.47 18.99
C SER A 171 -24.28 -6.98 19.31
N GLU A 172 -24.94 -7.55 20.33
CA GLU A 172 -26.27 -7.14 20.80
C GLU A 172 -26.46 -5.60 20.87
N ASN A 173 -27.30 -5.06 19.98
CA ASN A 173 -27.62 -3.63 19.85
C ASN A 173 -26.46 -2.72 19.44
N ILE A 174 -25.32 -3.26 19.01
CA ILE A 174 -24.16 -2.52 18.53
C ILE A 174 -23.98 -2.82 17.05
N ILE A 175 -23.98 -1.76 16.24
CA ILE A 175 -23.74 -1.84 14.80
C ILE A 175 -22.33 -1.37 14.49
N LEU A 176 -21.66 -2.07 13.58
CA LEU A 176 -20.38 -1.66 13.02
C LEU A 176 -20.63 -0.92 11.70
N MET A 177 -19.90 0.17 11.47
CA MET A 177 -20.06 1.02 10.30
C MET A 177 -18.71 1.55 9.83
N ALA A 178 -18.55 1.71 8.52
CA ALA A 178 -17.50 2.55 7.96
C ALA A 178 -18.10 3.83 7.37
N LEU A 179 -17.40 4.95 7.55
CA LEU A 179 -17.82 6.27 7.09
C LEU A 179 -16.92 6.71 5.93
N LEU A 180 -17.53 7.34 4.92
CA LEU A 180 -16.81 7.98 3.82
C LEU A 180 -15.88 9.08 4.36
N PRO A 181 -14.62 9.14 3.88
CA PRO A 181 -13.71 10.21 4.25
C PRO A 181 -14.17 11.55 3.66
N LYS A 182 -13.78 12.66 4.30
CA LYS A 182 -14.15 14.01 3.84
C LYS A 182 -13.34 14.48 2.63
N SER A 183 -12.18 13.86 2.40
CA SER A 183 -11.30 14.11 1.27
C SER A 183 -10.59 12.82 0.85
N THR A 184 -10.02 12.80 -0.36
CA THR A 184 -9.28 11.64 -0.88
C THR A 184 -7.96 11.36 -0.15
N ARG A 185 -7.53 12.25 0.77
CA ARG A 185 -6.31 12.09 1.59
C ARG A 185 -6.59 11.56 3.00
N GLU A 186 -7.86 11.39 3.38
CA GLU A 186 -8.24 10.90 4.70
C GLU A 186 -8.60 9.40 4.66
N ALA A 187 -8.27 8.68 5.73
CA ALA A 187 -8.66 7.29 5.93
C ALA A 187 -10.17 7.13 6.17
N PHE A 188 -10.72 5.98 5.82
CA PHE A 188 -12.07 5.57 6.20
C PHE A 188 -12.15 5.40 7.71
N LYS A 189 -13.17 6.01 8.33
CA LYS A 189 -13.41 5.88 9.77
C LYS A 189 -14.34 4.71 10.04
N ILE A 190 -13.89 3.74 10.82
CA ILE A 190 -14.64 2.56 11.23
C ILE A 190 -15.10 2.73 12.68
N ILE A 191 -16.41 2.59 12.95
CA ILE A 191 -16.99 2.78 14.27
C ILE A 191 -17.94 1.66 14.65
N ALA A 192 -17.93 1.27 15.93
CA ALA A 192 -19.00 0.50 16.54
C ALA A 192 -19.89 1.42 17.39
N TYR A 193 -21.20 1.40 17.15
CA TYR A 193 -22.15 2.31 17.77
C TYR A 193 -23.26 1.56 18.51
N ASP A 194 -23.41 1.85 19.81
CA ASP A 194 -24.46 1.28 20.66
C ASP A 194 -25.78 2.03 20.42
N LEU A 195 -26.75 1.36 19.78
CA LEU A 195 -28.04 1.91 19.38
C LEU A 195 -28.92 2.31 20.58
N ILE A 196 -28.72 1.70 21.75
CA ILE A 196 -29.51 1.99 22.94
C ILE A 196 -28.87 3.13 23.73
N LYS A 197 -27.56 3.03 24.00
CA LYS A 197 -26.81 4.02 24.78
C LYS A 197 -26.49 5.27 23.96
N LYS A 198 -26.65 5.23 22.64
CA LYS A 198 -26.36 6.31 21.69
C LYS A 198 -24.92 6.81 21.82
N LYS A 199 -23.96 5.88 21.81
CA LYS A 199 -22.53 6.22 21.92
C LYS A 199 -21.67 5.32 21.05
N ILE A 200 -20.55 5.88 20.58
CA ILE A 200 -19.47 5.13 19.96
C ILE A 200 -18.76 4.33 21.07
N VAL A 201 -18.54 3.04 20.82
CA VAL A 201 -17.84 2.13 21.74
C VAL A 201 -16.48 1.67 21.21
N LEU A 202 -16.27 1.82 19.90
CA LEU A 202 -15.02 1.54 19.22
C LEU A 202 -14.87 2.52 18.05
N GLU A 203 -13.66 2.99 17.84
CA GLU A 203 -13.27 3.87 16.74
C GLU A 203 -11.91 3.41 16.21
N ASP A 204 -11.82 3.23 14.90
CA ASP A 204 -10.64 2.78 14.18
C ASP A 204 -10.60 3.37 12.76
N TYR A 205 -9.51 3.12 12.03
CA TYR A 205 -9.29 3.71 10.70
C TYR A 205 -8.76 2.68 9.70
N SER A 206 -9.11 2.85 8.44
CA SER A 206 -8.60 2.06 7.32
C SER A 206 -8.21 2.98 6.16
N ASN A 207 -7.01 2.83 5.63
CA ASN A 207 -6.59 3.50 4.40
C ASN A 207 -7.27 2.87 3.17
N ASP A 208 -7.64 1.59 3.26
CA ASP A 208 -8.38 0.86 2.23
C ASP A 208 -9.90 1.08 2.36
N GLU A 209 -10.60 1.12 1.23
CA GLU A 209 -12.07 1.19 1.16
C GLU A 209 -12.71 -0.11 1.67
N PRO A 210 -13.44 -0.12 2.81
CA PRO A 210 -14.02 -1.34 3.36
C PRO A 210 -15.38 -1.63 2.73
N TYR A 211 -15.47 -2.61 1.82
CA TYR A 211 -16.72 -2.95 1.13
C TYR A 211 -17.74 -3.64 2.05
N THR A 212 -17.30 -4.61 2.84
CA THR A 212 -18.11 -5.28 3.87
C THR A 212 -17.26 -5.49 5.11
N LEU A 213 -17.90 -5.55 6.26
CA LEU A 213 -17.23 -5.66 7.55
C LEU A 213 -18.05 -6.51 8.53
N THR A 214 -17.35 -7.17 9.44
CA THR A 214 -17.94 -8.01 10.48
C THR A 214 -17.02 -8.03 11.69
N TYR A 215 -17.57 -8.26 12.87
CA TYR A 215 -16.78 -8.39 14.09
C TYR A 215 -17.02 -9.74 14.75
N ASN A 216 -15.94 -10.35 15.21
CA ASN A 216 -15.99 -11.59 15.96
C ASN A 216 -15.73 -11.31 17.44
N ASN A 217 -16.75 -11.58 18.27
CA ASN A 217 -16.67 -11.37 19.71
C ASN A 217 -15.79 -12.41 20.43
N LYS A 218 -15.48 -13.56 19.80
CA LYS A 218 -14.67 -14.62 20.41
C LYS A 218 -13.18 -14.29 20.41
N ASP A 219 -12.70 -13.56 19.42
CA ASP A 219 -11.29 -13.12 19.29
C ASP A 219 -11.13 -11.60 19.39
N ASN A 220 -12.22 -10.85 19.61
CA ASN A 220 -12.24 -9.38 19.68
C ASN A 220 -11.64 -8.71 18.43
N THR A 221 -11.92 -9.27 17.25
CA THR A 221 -11.30 -8.85 16.00
C THR A 221 -12.34 -8.36 15.01
N LEU A 222 -11.99 -7.27 14.31
CA LEU A 222 -12.76 -6.73 13.20
C LEU A 222 -12.18 -7.23 11.88
N TYR A 223 -13.05 -7.69 11.00
CA TYR A 223 -12.69 -8.11 9.65
C TYR A 223 -13.38 -7.19 8.64
N TYR A 224 -12.67 -6.78 7.60
CA TYR A 224 -13.25 -6.04 6.48
C TYR A 224 -12.67 -6.51 5.15
N THR A 225 -13.35 -6.21 4.05
CA THR A 225 -12.90 -6.58 2.71
C THR A 225 -12.54 -5.36 1.87
N ASN A 226 -11.53 -5.52 1.01
CA ASN A 226 -11.22 -4.58 -0.06
C ASN A 226 -10.67 -5.38 -1.25
N SER A 227 -11.21 -5.18 -2.45
CA SER A 227 -10.64 -5.68 -3.71
C SER A 227 -10.18 -7.16 -3.71
N GLY A 228 -11.00 -8.08 -3.18
CA GLY A 228 -10.65 -9.52 -3.11
C GLY A 228 -9.82 -9.95 -1.92
N LYS A 229 -9.47 -9.01 -1.04
CA LYS A 229 -8.75 -9.24 0.19
C LYS A 229 -9.70 -9.19 1.39
N VAL A 230 -9.36 -9.95 2.42
CA VAL A 230 -9.90 -9.79 3.76
C VAL A 230 -8.79 -9.29 4.65
N TYR A 231 -9.06 -8.19 5.32
CA TYR A 231 -8.20 -7.60 6.31
C TYR A 231 -8.72 -7.94 7.69
N ARG A 232 -7.77 -8.20 8.59
CA ARG A 232 -7.97 -8.35 10.01
C ARG A 232 -7.42 -7.11 10.69
N LEU A 233 -8.31 -6.35 11.31
CA LEU A 233 -7.97 -5.16 12.08
C LEU A 233 -7.96 -5.52 13.57
N ASP A 234 -6.77 -5.45 14.16
CA ASP A 234 -6.61 -5.59 15.60
C ASP A 234 -6.99 -4.27 16.28
N THR A 235 -8.15 -4.29 16.93
CA THR A 235 -8.79 -3.12 17.56
C THR A 235 -8.01 -2.52 18.73
N LYS A 236 -6.92 -3.16 19.20
CA LYS A 236 -6.06 -2.64 20.28
C LYS A 236 -4.79 -1.98 19.73
N THR A 237 -4.25 -2.54 18.65
CA THR A 237 -2.99 -2.07 18.04
C THR A 237 -3.22 -1.19 16.81
N HIS A 238 -4.45 -1.13 16.31
CA HIS A 238 -4.82 -0.48 15.04
C HIS A 238 -4.08 -1.07 13.82
N ALA A 239 -3.50 -2.26 13.98
CA ALA A 239 -2.79 -2.93 12.91
C ALA A 239 -3.78 -3.70 12.03
N ALA A 240 -3.82 -3.36 10.75
CA ALA A 240 -4.46 -4.16 9.73
C ALA A 240 -3.48 -5.19 9.17
N SER A 241 -3.96 -6.41 8.93
CA SER A 241 -3.19 -7.46 8.27
C SER A 241 -4.07 -8.19 7.27
N THR A 242 -3.55 -8.41 6.06
CA THR A 242 -4.23 -9.22 5.06
C THR A 242 -4.23 -10.67 5.50
N VAL A 243 -5.42 -11.22 5.77
CA VAL A 243 -5.59 -12.60 6.24
C VAL A 243 -6.13 -13.54 5.18
N TYR A 244 -6.71 -12.98 4.12
CA TYR A 244 -7.04 -13.68 2.90
C TYR A 244 -6.79 -12.74 1.74
N SER A 245 -6.16 -13.24 0.68
CA SER A 245 -6.00 -12.49 -0.56
C SER A 245 -6.19 -13.45 -1.72
N LYS A 246 -6.99 -13.03 -2.69
CA LYS A 246 -7.10 -13.73 -3.96
C LYS A 246 -6.80 -12.76 -5.12
N PRO A 247 -5.56 -12.81 -5.65
CA PRO A 247 -5.19 -11.98 -6.80
C PRO A 247 -6.18 -12.13 -7.95
N GLY A 248 -6.66 -11.00 -8.51
CA GLY A 248 -7.57 -10.96 -9.67
C GLY A 248 -9.07 -11.20 -9.40
N SER A 249 -9.47 -11.47 -8.15
CA SER A 249 -10.89 -11.38 -7.73
C SER A 249 -11.13 -10.01 -7.11
N GLN A 250 -12.01 -9.18 -7.67
CA GLN A 250 -12.41 -7.90 -7.05
C GLN A 250 -13.77 -8.00 -6.34
N TYR A 251 -14.39 -9.19 -6.31
CA TYR A 251 -15.80 -9.36 -5.95
C TYR A 251 -15.99 -10.26 -4.73
N ILE A 252 -15.70 -9.72 -3.55
CA ILE A 252 -16.22 -10.29 -2.30
C ILE A 252 -17.57 -9.63 -2.02
N ASN A 253 -18.63 -10.43 -2.05
CA ASN A 253 -19.99 -9.96 -1.81
C ASN A 253 -20.24 -9.67 -0.34
N SER A 254 -19.82 -10.59 0.54
CA SER A 254 -20.05 -10.49 1.97
C SER A 254 -19.04 -11.31 2.76
N ILE A 255 -18.87 -10.91 4.01
CA ILE A 255 -18.04 -11.58 5.01
C ILE A 255 -18.87 -11.76 6.28
N VAL A 256 -18.87 -12.96 6.85
CA VAL A 256 -19.58 -13.25 8.09
C VAL A 256 -18.66 -14.01 9.04
N ALA A 257 -18.47 -13.47 10.24
CA ALA A 257 -17.80 -14.18 11.31
C ALA A 257 -18.80 -15.00 12.13
N TYR A 258 -18.50 -16.28 12.34
CA TYR A 258 -19.32 -17.17 13.16
C TYR A 258 -18.44 -18.19 13.89
N ASP A 259 -18.59 -18.25 15.21
CA ASP A 259 -17.76 -19.06 16.11
C ASP A 259 -16.24 -18.83 15.91
N LEU A 260 -15.49 -19.85 15.49
CA LEU A 260 -14.07 -19.73 15.16
C LEU A 260 -13.81 -19.53 13.66
N TYR A 261 -14.84 -19.30 12.84
CA TYR A 261 -14.69 -19.23 11.40
C TYR A 261 -15.05 -17.85 10.84
N CYS A 262 -14.39 -17.52 9.72
CA CYS A 262 -14.80 -16.46 8.84
C CYS A 262 -15.28 -17.07 7.52
N PHE A 263 -16.48 -16.69 7.08
CA PHE A 263 -17.05 -17.14 5.83
C PHE A 263 -16.98 -15.98 4.81
N ILE A 264 -16.42 -16.25 3.64
CA ILE A 264 -16.24 -15.26 2.57
C ILE A 264 -17.05 -15.71 1.35
N LEU A 265 -17.97 -14.89 0.89
CA LEU A 265 -18.74 -15.13 -0.32
C LEU A 265 -18.08 -14.45 -1.53
N ASP A 266 -17.50 -15.23 -2.45
CA ASP A 266 -16.99 -14.74 -3.73
C ASP A 266 -18.04 -14.96 -4.83
N GLY A 267 -18.67 -13.87 -5.27
CA GLY A 267 -19.71 -13.92 -6.29
C GLY A 267 -19.22 -14.21 -7.70
N LYS A 268 -17.96 -13.88 -8.01
CA LYS A 268 -17.37 -14.11 -9.34
C LYS A 268 -17.05 -15.59 -9.52
N GLU A 269 -16.46 -16.22 -8.52
CA GLU A 269 -16.17 -17.65 -8.54
C GLU A 269 -17.34 -18.53 -8.09
N ARG A 270 -18.37 -17.93 -7.49
CA ARG A 270 -19.53 -18.62 -6.92
C ARG A 270 -19.09 -19.63 -5.85
N LYS A 271 -18.28 -19.16 -4.92
CA LYS A 271 -17.73 -19.99 -3.83
C LYS A 271 -17.91 -19.34 -2.48
N ILE A 272 -17.99 -20.17 -1.46
CA ILE A 272 -17.85 -19.77 -0.07
C ILE A 272 -16.55 -20.35 0.46
N TYR A 273 -15.70 -19.50 1.02
CA TYR A 273 -14.51 -19.91 1.74
C TYR A 273 -14.82 -19.87 3.23
N ARG A 274 -14.81 -21.04 3.89
CA ARG A 274 -14.85 -21.15 5.35
C ARG A 274 -13.42 -21.25 5.85
N ILE A 275 -12.96 -20.21 6.52
CA ILE A 275 -11.59 -20.10 6.99
C ILE A 275 -11.59 -20.13 8.51
N ASP A 276 -10.77 -21.01 9.10
CA ASP A 276 -10.54 -21.00 10.55
C ASP A 276 -9.79 -19.71 10.92
N LYS A 277 -10.27 -18.98 11.95
CA LYS A 277 -9.67 -17.70 12.34
C LYS A 277 -8.28 -17.83 12.93
N ASP A 278 -7.94 -18.99 13.49
CA ASP A 278 -6.58 -19.26 13.95
C ASP A 278 -5.70 -19.64 12.75
N ASN A 279 -6.27 -20.16 11.65
CA ASN A 279 -5.62 -20.18 10.33
C ASN A 279 -5.51 -18.79 9.67
N LEU A 280 -6.38 -17.82 10.02
CA LEU A 280 -6.23 -16.40 9.63
C LEU A 280 -5.03 -15.74 10.36
N LEU A 281 -4.50 -16.37 11.42
CA LEU A 281 -3.45 -15.82 12.29
C LEU A 281 -2.12 -16.56 12.19
N GLU A 282 -2.19 -17.88 12.05
CA GLU A 282 -1.06 -18.78 11.91
C GLU A 282 -1.49 -19.91 10.98
N GLY A 283 -1.66 -19.59 9.70
CA GLY A 283 -1.40 -20.59 8.68
C GLY A 283 -0.01 -21.16 8.97
N ARG A 284 0.01 -22.37 9.57
CA ARG A 284 1.16 -23.24 9.88
C ARG A 284 1.76 -23.16 11.30
N LYS A 285 1.07 -23.80 12.25
CA LYS A 285 1.72 -24.65 13.29
C LYS A 285 1.92 -26.11 12.86
N GLN A 286 1.83 -26.38 11.56
CA GLN A 286 2.50 -27.51 10.92
C GLN A 286 3.67 -26.93 10.14
N ASP A 287 4.83 -27.58 10.11
CA ASP A 287 6.01 -27.23 9.31
C ASP A 287 5.74 -27.18 7.78
N ASN A 288 4.71 -26.50 7.29
CA ASN A 288 4.59 -26.30 5.86
C ASN A 288 5.66 -25.25 5.48
N LYS A 289 6.65 -25.74 4.72
CA LYS A 289 7.91 -25.05 4.42
C LYS A 289 7.71 -23.91 3.41
N ASN A 290 6.57 -23.90 2.71
CA ASN A 290 6.25 -23.00 1.60
C ASN A 290 5.48 -21.70 1.98
N ILE A 291 5.66 -21.16 3.19
CA ILE A 291 5.08 -19.86 3.58
C ILE A 291 6.22 -18.90 3.62
N LEU A 292 6.08 -17.80 2.90
CA LEU A 292 7.09 -16.75 2.86
C LEU A 292 6.53 -15.54 3.60
N THR A 293 7.27 -15.01 4.57
CA THR A 293 6.87 -13.78 5.26
C THR A 293 7.63 -12.60 4.69
N VAL A 294 6.91 -11.61 4.17
CA VAL A 294 7.44 -10.37 3.61
C VAL A 294 7.14 -9.22 4.57
N LEU A 295 8.17 -8.56 5.09
CA LEU A 295 8.04 -7.35 5.90
C LEU A 295 8.01 -6.13 4.99
N GLN A 296 6.93 -5.36 5.04
CA GLN A 296 6.71 -4.22 4.14
C GLN A 296 6.29 -2.95 4.88
N LEU A 297 6.55 -1.81 4.26
CA LEU A 297 5.95 -0.53 4.63
C LEU A 297 4.53 -0.52 4.04
N GLU A 298 3.53 -0.30 4.89
CA GLU A 298 2.12 -0.28 4.49
C GLU A 298 1.77 -1.47 3.58
N ASP A 299 1.27 -1.26 2.36
CA ASP A 299 0.94 -2.29 1.39
C ASP A 299 1.83 -2.26 0.13
N GLU A 300 2.99 -1.59 0.19
CA GLU A 300 3.82 -1.25 -0.98
C GLU A 300 4.33 -2.45 -1.78
N VAL A 301 4.51 -3.62 -1.15
CA VAL A 301 4.89 -4.85 -1.88
C VAL A 301 3.66 -5.58 -2.37
N GLU A 302 2.67 -5.79 -1.51
CA GLU A 302 1.50 -6.62 -1.84
C GLU A 302 0.64 -6.02 -2.95
N ARG A 303 0.63 -4.70 -3.14
CA ARG A 303 -0.14 -4.05 -4.22
C ARG A 303 0.48 -4.16 -5.61
N LYS A 304 1.72 -4.65 -5.73
CA LYS A 304 2.47 -4.68 -7.00
C LYS A 304 2.02 -5.84 -7.89
N ASN A 305 1.72 -5.55 -9.16
CA ASN A 305 1.30 -6.55 -10.15
C ASN A 305 2.33 -7.69 -10.34
N ALA A 306 3.62 -7.34 -10.38
CA ALA A 306 4.69 -8.33 -10.48
C ALA A 306 4.72 -9.28 -9.28
N VAL A 307 4.36 -8.81 -8.08
CA VAL A 307 4.29 -9.61 -6.86
C VAL A 307 3.10 -10.57 -6.92
N HIS A 308 1.91 -10.08 -7.30
CA HIS A 308 0.74 -10.93 -7.52
C HIS A 308 1.04 -12.07 -8.51
N ARG A 309 1.64 -11.74 -9.66
CA ARG A 309 2.00 -12.75 -10.65
C ARG A 309 3.09 -13.70 -10.16
N ALA A 310 4.06 -13.22 -9.40
CA ALA A 310 5.07 -14.07 -8.79
C ALA A 310 4.46 -15.08 -7.81
N ILE A 311 3.45 -14.69 -7.03
CA ILE A 311 2.72 -15.61 -6.14
C ILE A 311 2.06 -16.74 -6.93
N GLU A 312 1.38 -16.43 -8.04
CA GLU A 312 0.76 -17.43 -8.92
C GLU A 312 1.80 -18.40 -9.51
N LEU A 313 2.93 -17.88 -9.98
CA LEU A 313 4.04 -18.69 -10.50
C LEU A 313 4.61 -19.62 -9.43
N MET A 314 4.70 -19.13 -8.19
CA MET A 314 5.17 -19.91 -7.05
C MET A 314 4.16 -20.98 -6.63
N GLN A 315 2.86 -20.70 -6.67
CA GLN A 315 1.80 -21.69 -6.40
C GLN A 315 1.81 -22.85 -7.40
N ASN A 316 2.19 -22.59 -8.65
CA ASN A 316 2.37 -23.65 -9.64
C ASN A 316 3.62 -24.52 -9.37
N LYS A 317 4.63 -23.96 -8.70
CA LYS A 317 5.91 -24.64 -8.41
C LYS A 317 5.92 -25.32 -7.04
N TYR A 318 5.16 -24.80 -6.08
CA TYR A 318 5.12 -25.23 -4.68
C TYR A 318 3.68 -25.42 -4.24
N GLU A 319 3.32 -26.64 -3.86
CA GLU A 319 2.01 -26.94 -3.27
C GLU A 319 1.79 -26.10 -2.01
N ASP A 320 0.55 -25.62 -1.86
CA ASP A 320 0.07 -24.76 -0.78
C ASP A 320 0.89 -23.47 -0.54
N PHE A 321 1.63 -22.97 -1.54
CA PHE A 321 2.42 -21.76 -1.37
C PHE A 321 1.58 -20.55 -0.98
N GLN A 322 2.06 -19.81 0.03
CA GLN A 322 1.42 -18.60 0.52
C GLN A 322 2.48 -17.56 0.87
N VAL A 323 2.10 -16.29 0.71
CA VAL A 323 2.89 -15.15 1.18
C VAL A 323 2.13 -14.46 2.30
N LYS A 324 2.76 -14.31 3.45
CA LYS A 324 2.27 -13.51 4.57
C LYS A 324 2.93 -12.14 4.51
N PHE A 325 2.14 -11.12 4.22
CA PHE A 325 2.61 -9.75 4.31
C PHE A 325 2.47 -9.25 5.74
N ARG A 326 3.57 -8.72 6.29
CA ARG A 326 3.58 -8.02 7.57
C ARG A 326 3.80 -6.54 7.30
N SER A 327 2.72 -5.79 7.39
CA SER A 327 2.72 -4.35 7.22
C SER A 327 3.09 -3.67 8.53
N ILE A 328 4.01 -2.72 8.45
CA ILE A 328 4.24 -1.74 9.51
C ILE A 328 3.58 -0.44 9.02
N SER A 329 2.53 -0.02 9.72
CA SER A 329 1.90 1.29 9.52
C SER A 329 2.69 2.35 10.28
N ILE A 330 2.86 3.53 9.68
CA ILE A 330 3.70 4.60 10.24
C ILE A 330 2.87 5.83 10.61
N ASN A 331 3.23 6.45 11.73
CA ASN A 331 2.74 7.80 12.09
C ASN A 331 3.83 8.87 11.87
N GLY A 332 4.94 8.54 11.21
CA GLY A 332 6.06 9.46 10.96
C GLY A 332 7.19 8.86 10.10
N TYR A 333 8.03 9.74 9.55
CA TYR A 333 9.14 9.39 8.65
C TYR A 333 10.21 8.53 9.37
N GLY A 334 10.68 7.46 8.72
CA GLY A 334 11.78 6.60 9.21
C GLY A 334 11.40 5.54 10.27
N GLU A 335 10.12 5.44 10.64
CA GLU A 335 9.67 4.48 11.67
C GLU A 335 9.79 3.02 11.22
N TYR A 336 9.53 2.75 9.94
CA TYR A 336 9.71 1.42 9.33
C TYR A 336 11.16 0.94 9.44
N GLU A 337 12.10 1.77 9.01
CA GLU A 337 13.54 1.47 9.01
C GLU A 337 14.03 1.23 10.44
N ARG A 338 13.57 2.01 11.42
CA ARG A 338 13.93 1.81 12.83
C ARG A 338 13.49 0.44 13.36
N ILE A 339 12.28 0.00 13.01
CA ILE A 339 11.76 -1.31 13.40
C ILE A 339 12.54 -2.41 12.66
N LEU A 340 12.73 -2.26 11.35
CA LEU A 340 13.51 -3.19 10.54
C LEU A 340 14.94 -3.36 11.07
N ASP A 341 15.62 -2.26 11.38
CA ASP A 341 16.95 -2.23 11.99
C ASP A 341 16.99 -3.02 13.30
N THR A 342 16.05 -2.74 14.20
CA THR A 342 15.96 -3.42 15.51
C THR A 342 15.85 -4.93 15.31
N LYS A 343 15.00 -5.36 14.38
CA LYS A 343 14.79 -6.78 14.07
C LYS A 343 16.02 -7.43 13.45
N LEU A 344 16.63 -6.79 12.45
CA LEU A 344 17.84 -7.29 11.79
C LEU A 344 19.04 -7.37 12.76
N MET A 345 19.21 -6.37 13.65
CA MET A 345 20.25 -6.37 14.68
C MET A 345 20.03 -7.45 15.73
N ALA A 346 18.77 -7.74 16.09
CA ALA A 346 18.42 -8.84 16.98
C ALA A 346 18.60 -10.23 16.34
N GLY A 347 18.80 -10.29 15.02
CA GLY A 347 18.85 -11.54 14.27
C GLY A 347 17.47 -12.21 14.15
N ASP A 348 16.40 -11.43 14.19
CA ASP A 348 15.03 -11.93 14.05
C ASP A 348 14.87 -12.67 12.71
N ALA A 349 14.31 -13.88 12.78
CA ALA A 349 13.98 -14.72 11.63
C ALA A 349 12.46 -14.88 11.47
N ASP A 350 11.66 -13.96 12.02
CA ASP A 350 10.19 -13.97 11.92
C ASP A 350 9.66 -13.40 10.59
N PHE A 351 10.56 -12.96 9.71
CA PHE A 351 10.33 -12.58 8.31
C PHE A 351 11.47 -13.11 7.43
N ASP A 352 11.14 -13.41 6.18
CA ASP A 352 12.04 -14.02 5.19
C ASP A 352 12.59 -12.99 4.20
N ILE A 353 11.78 -12.00 3.85
CA ILE A 353 12.07 -10.92 2.91
C ILE A 353 11.68 -9.59 3.55
N PHE A 354 12.41 -8.53 3.25
CA PHE A 354 12.05 -7.17 3.63
C PHE A 354 12.14 -6.21 2.44
N TYR A 355 11.33 -5.16 2.50
CA TYR A 355 11.20 -4.11 1.50
C TYR A 355 12.02 -2.89 1.89
N LEU A 356 12.55 -2.17 0.90
CA LEU A 356 12.97 -0.78 1.06
C LEU A 356 12.47 0.01 -0.14
N GLY A 357 11.78 1.11 0.14
CA GLY A 357 11.32 2.06 -0.87
C GLY A 357 12.19 3.31 -0.95
N GLN A 358 11.66 4.32 -1.62
CA GLN A 358 12.36 5.58 -1.95
C GLN A 358 12.92 6.35 -0.74
N THR A 359 12.22 6.29 0.40
CA THR A 359 12.62 7.00 1.63
C THR A 359 13.70 6.26 2.42
N GLY A 360 13.94 4.99 2.10
CA GLY A 360 14.94 4.18 2.78
C GLY A 360 16.36 4.58 2.40
N SER A 361 17.33 4.04 3.15
CA SER A 361 18.77 4.11 2.82
C SER A 361 19.26 2.70 2.51
N PRO A 362 19.15 2.22 1.24
CA PRO A 362 19.45 0.84 0.88
C PRO A 362 20.91 0.47 1.12
N MET A 363 21.83 1.43 0.93
CA MET A 363 23.26 1.26 1.15
C MET A 363 23.57 0.73 2.55
N LYS A 364 22.87 1.21 3.59
CA LYS A 364 23.04 0.73 4.97
C LYS A 364 22.89 -0.79 5.09
N TYR A 365 21.88 -1.35 4.44
CA TYR A 365 21.55 -2.77 4.53
C TYR A 365 22.43 -3.63 3.60
N MET A 366 22.82 -3.07 2.46
CA MET A 366 23.76 -3.73 1.55
C MET A 366 25.17 -3.87 2.16
N LYS A 367 25.62 -2.85 2.89
CA LYS A 367 26.93 -2.78 3.55
C LYS A 367 27.05 -3.69 4.78
N ASN A 368 26.07 -3.65 5.68
CA ASN A 368 26.16 -4.29 7.01
C ASN A 368 25.94 -5.81 7.00
N GLU A 369 26.07 -6.43 5.82
CA GLU A 369 25.77 -7.84 5.57
C GLU A 369 24.44 -8.27 6.19
N THR A 370 23.41 -7.42 6.25
CA THR A 370 22.10 -7.77 6.84
C THR A 370 21.22 -8.53 5.86
N ALA A 371 21.48 -8.36 4.56
CA ALA A 371 20.85 -9.10 3.47
C ALA A 371 21.72 -10.26 2.98
N LEU A 372 21.06 -11.32 2.51
CA LEU A 372 21.72 -12.44 1.85
C LEU A 372 22.40 -11.98 0.55
N ASP A 373 23.59 -12.52 0.27
CA ASP A 373 24.24 -12.31 -1.02
C ASP A 373 23.53 -13.11 -2.12
N LEU A 374 23.00 -12.41 -3.12
CA LEU A 374 22.22 -13.01 -4.20
C LEU A 374 23.06 -13.35 -5.44
N THR A 375 24.35 -12.98 -5.45
CA THR A 375 25.24 -13.10 -6.62
C THR A 375 25.38 -14.54 -7.08
N VAL A 376 25.34 -15.50 -6.15
CA VAL A 376 25.53 -16.93 -6.45
C VAL A 376 24.33 -17.58 -7.14
N TYR A 377 23.16 -16.94 -7.17
CA TYR A 377 21.94 -17.51 -7.73
C TYR A 377 21.79 -17.13 -9.21
N GLU A 378 21.95 -18.12 -10.09
CA GLU A 378 21.84 -17.93 -11.55
C GLU A 378 20.47 -17.38 -11.96
N SER A 379 19.39 -17.76 -11.27
CA SER A 379 18.05 -17.24 -11.52
C SER A 379 17.95 -15.74 -11.28
N ILE A 380 18.60 -15.23 -10.24
CA ILE A 380 18.67 -13.79 -9.94
C ILE A 380 19.53 -13.08 -10.98
N GLN A 381 20.72 -13.59 -11.28
CA GLN A 381 21.60 -13.00 -12.30
C GLN A 381 20.92 -12.88 -13.66
N LYS A 382 20.19 -13.92 -14.09
CA LYS A 382 19.43 -13.92 -15.34
C LYS A 382 18.26 -12.93 -15.30
N GLY A 383 17.66 -12.69 -14.15
CA GLY A 383 16.57 -11.72 -13.99
C GLY A 383 16.93 -10.33 -14.48
N PHE A 384 18.16 -9.88 -14.25
CA PHE A 384 18.65 -8.58 -14.74
C PHE A 384 18.91 -8.51 -16.25
N THR A 385 18.86 -9.64 -16.98
CA THR A 385 19.19 -9.65 -18.41
C THR A 385 18.12 -8.96 -19.25
N GLY A 386 18.49 -7.84 -19.88
CA GLY A 386 17.57 -7.02 -20.69
C GLY A 386 16.87 -5.91 -19.90
N MET A 387 17.21 -5.73 -18.62
CA MET A 387 16.83 -4.56 -17.85
C MET A 387 17.51 -3.28 -18.35
N PHE A 388 17.00 -2.10 -17.98
CA PHE A 388 17.70 -0.84 -18.20
C PHE A 388 19.06 -0.85 -17.50
N ASP A 389 20.04 -0.17 -18.11
CA ASP A 389 21.38 -0.09 -17.52
C ASP A 389 21.32 0.71 -16.20
N GLY A 390 22.23 0.45 -15.27
CA GLY A 390 22.22 1.08 -13.94
C GLY A 390 21.35 0.36 -12.89
N ILE A 391 20.25 -0.30 -13.28
CA ILE A 391 19.34 -1.01 -12.33
C ILE A 391 20.09 -2.05 -11.50
N LYS A 392 20.90 -2.89 -12.17
CA LYS A 392 21.68 -3.93 -11.48
C LYS A 392 22.69 -3.32 -10.51
N ASP A 393 23.32 -2.22 -10.90
CA ASP A 393 24.34 -1.55 -10.09
C ASP A 393 23.71 -0.97 -8.82
N MET A 394 22.51 -0.36 -8.94
CA MET A 394 21.78 0.13 -7.77
C MET A 394 21.33 -0.98 -6.81
N CYS A 395 21.16 -2.21 -7.30
CA CYS A 395 20.83 -3.39 -6.48
C CYS A 395 22.08 -4.15 -5.98
N SER A 396 23.28 -3.64 -6.28
CA SER A 396 24.55 -4.29 -6.00
C SER A 396 25.45 -3.46 -5.10
N TYR A 397 26.31 -4.14 -4.35
CA TYR A 397 27.32 -3.53 -3.50
C TYR A 397 28.66 -4.21 -3.70
N HIS A 398 29.68 -3.43 -4.08
CA HIS A 398 31.01 -3.94 -4.50
C HIS A 398 30.92 -5.09 -5.52
N GLY A 399 29.99 -4.98 -6.47
CA GLY A 399 29.76 -5.99 -7.52
C GLY A 399 28.93 -7.20 -7.10
N ASN A 400 28.52 -7.29 -5.83
CA ASN A 400 27.66 -8.36 -5.33
C ASN A 400 26.19 -7.91 -5.31
N ILE A 401 25.30 -8.72 -5.87
CA ILE A 401 23.86 -8.44 -5.87
C ILE A 401 23.32 -8.65 -4.44
N LYS A 402 22.72 -7.61 -3.86
CA LYS A 402 22.17 -7.66 -2.48
C LYS A 402 20.65 -7.58 -2.42
N SER A 403 20.02 -7.08 -3.48
CA SER A 403 18.57 -6.95 -3.60
C SER A 403 18.11 -7.25 -5.02
N VAL A 404 16.79 -7.26 -5.21
CA VAL A 404 16.16 -7.23 -6.53
C VAL A 404 15.21 -6.04 -6.63
N PRO A 405 15.10 -5.40 -7.79
CA PRO A 405 14.18 -4.29 -8.01
C PRO A 405 12.73 -4.78 -8.13
N LEU A 406 11.79 -4.01 -7.58
CA LEU A 406 10.35 -4.14 -7.84
C LEU A 406 9.86 -3.14 -8.88
N MET A 407 10.33 -1.90 -8.77
CA MET A 407 9.99 -0.79 -9.66
C MET A 407 11.12 0.22 -9.74
N ILE A 408 11.17 0.97 -10.84
CA ILE A 408 12.06 2.11 -11.02
C ILE A 408 11.30 3.29 -11.61
N ASN A 409 11.53 4.47 -11.04
CA ASN A 409 10.90 5.73 -11.42
C ASN A 409 11.97 6.82 -11.56
N PRO A 410 12.50 7.04 -12.77
CA PRO A 410 13.47 8.08 -13.03
C PRO A 410 12.84 9.47 -12.91
N PHE A 411 13.46 10.37 -12.15
CA PHE A 411 13.04 11.77 -12.09
C PHE A 411 13.59 12.52 -13.30
N THR A 412 12.71 13.23 -13.99
CA THR A 412 12.96 13.98 -15.22
C THR A 412 12.28 15.33 -15.15
N TRP A 413 12.50 16.19 -16.14
CA TRP A 413 11.76 17.43 -16.28
C TRP A 413 10.77 17.35 -17.43
N SER A 414 9.47 17.42 -17.13
CA SER A 414 8.44 17.60 -18.15
C SER A 414 8.54 19.01 -18.75
N MET A 415 8.27 19.14 -20.05
CA MET A 415 8.47 20.36 -20.83
C MET A 415 7.13 20.94 -21.30
N ASN A 416 6.94 22.25 -21.12
CA ASN A 416 5.81 22.98 -21.70
C ASN A 416 6.09 23.33 -23.17
N THR A 417 5.82 22.40 -24.08
CA THR A 417 6.13 22.55 -25.52
C THR A 417 5.44 23.75 -26.17
N GLN A 418 4.24 24.12 -25.71
CA GLN A 418 3.54 25.32 -26.22
C GLN A 418 4.29 26.60 -25.86
N LEU A 419 4.88 26.65 -24.65
CA LEU A 419 5.69 27.77 -24.22
C LEU A 419 7.02 27.82 -24.98
N PHE A 420 7.65 26.67 -25.24
CA PHE A 420 8.82 26.60 -26.14
C PHE A 420 8.54 27.21 -27.52
N ASP A 421 7.42 26.83 -28.15
CA ASP A 421 7.02 27.35 -29.46
C ASP A 421 6.74 28.85 -29.43
N LYS A 422 6.03 29.32 -28.40
CA LYS A 422 5.69 30.73 -28.19
C LYS A 422 6.95 31.59 -28.03
N LEU A 423 7.92 31.09 -27.26
CA LEU A 423 9.17 31.79 -26.97
C LEU A 423 10.25 31.57 -28.03
N LYS A 424 10.04 30.63 -28.96
CA LYS A 424 11.00 30.23 -30.00
C LYS A 424 12.34 29.79 -29.40
N LEU A 425 12.27 29.00 -28.34
CA LEU A 425 13.43 28.45 -27.65
C LEU A 425 13.83 27.10 -28.25
N ASP A 426 15.12 26.85 -28.32
CA ASP A 426 15.65 25.52 -28.64
C ASP A 426 15.55 24.61 -27.42
N TYR A 427 15.35 23.31 -27.64
CA TYR A 427 15.40 22.32 -26.57
C TYR A 427 16.81 22.21 -25.98
N PRO A 428 16.92 21.95 -24.66
CA PRO A 428 18.21 21.84 -24.01
C PRO A 428 19.01 20.64 -24.55
N PRO A 429 20.35 20.75 -24.62
CA PRO A 429 21.19 19.63 -25.03
C PRO A 429 21.23 18.56 -23.94
N VAL A 430 21.45 17.31 -24.34
CA VAL A 430 21.68 16.19 -23.41
C VAL A 430 22.94 16.46 -22.58
N GLY A 431 22.85 16.27 -21.26
CA GLY A 431 23.98 16.41 -20.35
C GLY A 431 24.37 17.86 -20.04
N TRP A 432 23.45 18.81 -20.22
CA TRP A 432 23.63 20.18 -19.75
C TRP A 432 23.84 20.29 -18.23
N THR A 433 24.51 21.37 -17.84
CA THR A 433 24.94 21.65 -16.47
C THR A 433 24.08 22.71 -15.80
N TRP A 434 24.20 22.89 -14.49
CA TRP A 434 23.54 23.99 -13.78
C TRP A 434 23.99 25.38 -14.31
N GLU A 435 25.23 25.52 -14.79
CA GLU A 435 25.71 26.70 -15.50
C GLU A 435 24.97 26.93 -16.82
N ASP A 436 24.81 25.88 -17.64
CA ASP A 436 24.06 25.95 -18.90
C ASP A 436 22.60 26.30 -18.64
N PHE A 437 22.01 25.70 -17.60
CA PHE A 437 20.64 25.99 -17.18
C PHE A 437 20.47 27.43 -16.72
N TYR A 438 21.43 28.00 -15.99
CA TYR A 438 21.40 29.42 -15.61
C TYR A 438 21.41 30.34 -16.83
N GLU A 439 22.29 30.09 -17.81
CA GLU A 439 22.31 30.85 -19.06
C GLU A 439 21.03 30.67 -19.88
N TYR A 440 20.44 29.48 -19.83
CA TYR A 440 19.18 29.18 -20.46
C TYR A 440 18.01 29.91 -19.78
N ALA A 441 17.93 29.89 -18.46
CA ALA A 441 16.85 30.48 -17.67
C ALA A 441 16.76 32.00 -17.85
N LYS A 442 17.88 32.69 -18.03
CA LYS A 442 17.91 34.12 -18.41
C LYS A 442 17.20 34.42 -19.73
N LYS A 443 17.19 33.48 -20.68
CA LYS A 443 16.48 33.62 -21.96
C LYS A 443 14.98 33.33 -21.82
N VAL A 444 14.62 32.48 -20.86
CA VAL A 444 13.23 32.11 -20.58
C VAL A 444 12.49 33.23 -19.85
N LYS A 445 13.17 33.91 -18.92
CA LYS A 445 12.59 34.99 -18.11
C LYS A 445 11.91 36.04 -19.00
N GLN A 446 10.61 36.21 -18.84
CA GLN A 446 9.85 37.25 -19.52
C GLN A 446 8.81 37.90 -18.60
N ASP A 447 8.69 39.21 -18.74
CA ASP A 447 7.57 40.02 -18.28
C ASP A 447 6.67 40.25 -19.51
N ILE A 448 5.60 39.49 -19.61
CA ILE A 448 4.64 39.50 -20.73
C ILE A 448 3.66 40.66 -20.57
N ASN A 449 3.31 41.02 -19.33
CA ASN A 449 2.25 41.96 -19.01
C ASN A 449 2.74 43.42 -18.80
N GLY A 450 4.05 43.61 -18.62
CA GLY A 450 4.74 44.89 -18.48
C GLY A 450 4.66 45.52 -17.09
N ASP A 451 4.33 44.75 -16.05
CA ASP A 451 4.21 45.22 -14.66
C ASP A 451 5.55 45.24 -13.90
N GLY A 452 6.64 44.80 -14.54
CA GLY A 452 7.97 44.74 -13.97
C GLY A 452 8.23 43.47 -13.13
N LYS A 453 7.32 42.51 -13.14
CA LYS A 453 7.48 41.18 -12.52
C LYS A 453 7.67 40.10 -13.58
N THR A 454 8.25 38.99 -13.19
CA THR A 454 8.40 37.85 -14.09
C THR A 454 7.07 37.10 -14.22
N ASP A 455 6.61 36.94 -15.45
CA ASP A 455 5.42 36.15 -15.79
C ASP A 455 5.78 34.73 -16.22
N VAL A 456 7.01 34.49 -16.68
CA VAL A 456 7.48 33.22 -17.21
C VAL A 456 8.80 32.80 -16.59
N TYR A 457 8.82 31.59 -16.03
CA TYR A 457 9.95 31.02 -15.30
C TYR A 457 10.49 29.78 -16.00
N ALA A 458 11.79 29.54 -15.84
CA ALA A 458 12.41 28.34 -16.41
C ALA A 458 11.97 27.08 -15.67
N PHE A 459 11.89 27.15 -14.34
CA PHE A 459 11.63 26.01 -13.47
C PHE A 459 10.92 26.50 -12.19
N GLU A 460 10.38 25.56 -11.43
CA GLU A 460 9.80 25.77 -10.11
C GLU A 460 10.45 24.77 -9.15
N ASP A 461 11.03 25.27 -8.05
CA ASP A 461 11.69 24.43 -7.05
C ASP A 461 11.84 25.17 -5.72
N SER A 462 12.20 24.44 -4.67
CA SER A 462 12.52 24.99 -3.36
C SER A 462 13.97 25.47 -3.29
N LYS A 463 14.19 26.74 -2.94
CA LYS A 463 15.55 27.27 -2.73
C LYS A 463 16.34 26.61 -1.59
N ILE A 464 15.66 25.96 -0.64
CA ILE A 464 16.29 25.34 0.55
C ILE A 464 16.34 23.81 0.53
N GLY A 465 15.55 23.16 -0.33
CA GLY A 465 15.39 21.69 -0.33
C GLY A 465 15.29 21.07 -1.73
N GLY A 466 15.55 21.83 -2.79
CA GLY A 466 15.29 21.43 -4.17
C GLY A 466 16.26 20.40 -4.76
N GLU A 467 16.04 20.09 -6.05
CA GLU A 467 16.72 19.07 -6.85
C GLU A 467 18.24 19.20 -6.81
N LEU A 468 18.77 20.43 -6.78
CA LEU A 468 20.21 20.69 -6.69
C LEU A 468 20.85 20.03 -5.47
N LEU A 469 20.26 20.20 -4.29
CA LEU A 469 20.84 19.69 -3.05
C LEU A 469 20.85 18.17 -3.04
N TYR A 470 19.81 17.57 -3.62
CA TYR A 470 19.75 16.13 -3.82
C TYR A 470 20.92 15.63 -4.68
N GLN A 471 21.16 16.24 -5.84
CA GLN A 471 22.29 15.86 -6.69
C GLN A 471 23.65 16.08 -6.02
N CYS A 472 23.81 17.18 -5.28
CA CYS A 472 25.06 17.46 -4.56
C CYS A 472 25.34 16.41 -3.48
N ARG A 473 24.30 15.89 -2.80
CA ARG A 473 24.47 14.76 -1.86
C ARG A 473 24.97 13.52 -2.57
N LEU A 474 24.37 13.17 -3.71
CA LEU A 474 24.81 12.00 -4.48
C LEU A 474 26.26 12.11 -4.94
N ALA A 475 26.72 13.31 -5.30
CA ALA A 475 28.08 13.53 -5.79
C ALA A 475 29.13 13.64 -4.68
N TYR A 476 28.81 14.27 -3.55
CA TYR A 476 29.80 14.68 -2.55
C TYR A 476 29.74 13.91 -1.24
N LEU A 477 28.82 12.95 -1.12
CA LEU A 477 28.72 12.08 0.05
C LEU A 477 28.89 10.62 -0.36
N ASP A 478 29.92 9.97 0.20
CA ASP A 478 30.15 8.54 0.09
C ASP A 478 30.28 7.94 1.50
N PRO A 479 29.15 7.49 2.09
CA PRO A 479 29.16 6.88 3.42
C PRO A 479 29.91 5.55 3.50
N ASP A 480 30.17 4.89 2.36
CA ASP A 480 30.92 3.64 2.34
C ASP A 480 32.40 3.89 2.57
N LYS A 481 32.94 4.87 1.87
CA LYS A 481 34.34 5.28 2.00
C LYS A 481 34.59 6.19 3.18
N ASN A 482 33.55 6.57 3.93
CA ASN A 482 33.62 7.60 4.98
C ASN A 482 34.21 8.90 4.40
N VAL A 483 33.70 9.31 3.24
CA VAL A 483 34.14 10.49 2.51
C VAL A 483 32.99 11.47 2.38
N SER A 484 33.29 12.72 2.72
CA SER A 484 32.49 13.88 2.37
C SER A 484 33.40 14.90 1.71
N SER A 485 32.90 15.51 0.64
CA SER A 485 33.64 16.47 -0.17
C SER A 485 32.78 17.67 -0.58
N PHE A 486 31.85 18.13 0.26
CA PHE A 486 31.04 19.31 -0.04
C PHE A 486 31.88 20.59 -0.08
N ASN A 487 32.94 20.69 0.72
CA ASN A 487 33.84 21.86 0.71
C ASN A 487 34.80 21.84 -0.49
N ASN A 488 34.24 22.08 -1.68
CA ASN A 488 34.95 22.10 -2.96
C ASN A 488 34.50 23.29 -3.83
N GLU A 489 35.34 23.68 -4.80
CA GLU A 489 35.09 24.85 -5.65
C GLU A 489 33.83 24.74 -6.52
N GLU A 490 33.49 23.53 -6.98
CA GLU A 490 32.31 23.29 -7.82
C GLU A 490 31.02 23.49 -7.01
N PHE A 491 30.92 22.92 -5.81
CA PHE A 491 29.75 23.13 -4.95
C PHE A 491 29.58 24.61 -4.59
N ILE A 492 30.67 25.29 -4.25
CA ILE A 492 30.68 26.74 -3.98
C ILE A 492 30.17 27.53 -5.20
N ASN A 493 30.61 27.16 -6.42
CA ASN A 493 30.15 27.81 -7.64
C ASN A 493 28.66 27.57 -7.90
N VAL A 494 28.20 26.33 -7.74
CA VAL A 494 26.80 25.97 -7.99
C VAL A 494 25.88 26.60 -6.94
N LEU A 495 26.29 26.70 -5.67
CA LEU A 495 25.58 27.49 -4.65
C LEU A 495 25.41 28.96 -5.07
N ARG A 496 26.46 29.57 -5.61
CA ARG A 496 26.40 30.94 -6.12
C ARG A 496 25.41 31.08 -7.27
N ILE A 497 25.43 30.13 -8.22
CA ILE A 497 24.49 30.12 -9.35
C ILE A 497 23.05 29.92 -8.86
N TRP A 498 22.84 28.98 -7.94
CA TRP A 498 21.54 28.71 -7.32
C TRP A 498 20.94 29.95 -6.68
N LYS A 499 21.71 30.62 -5.80
CA LYS A 499 21.26 31.86 -5.17
C LYS A 499 20.94 32.94 -6.20
N ARG A 500 21.77 33.09 -7.23
CA ARG A 500 21.51 34.06 -8.32
C ARG A 500 20.26 33.73 -9.11
N MET A 501 19.92 32.46 -9.33
CA MET A 501 18.67 32.10 -10.01
C MET A 501 17.42 32.59 -9.26
N PHE A 502 17.44 32.55 -7.93
CA PHE A 502 16.36 33.11 -7.12
C PHE A 502 16.44 34.64 -7.00
N ASP A 503 17.63 35.20 -6.73
CA ASP A 503 17.80 36.65 -6.59
C ASP A 503 17.50 37.41 -7.90
N GLU A 504 17.76 36.78 -9.06
CA GLU A 504 17.45 37.30 -10.40
C GLU A 504 16.06 36.88 -10.90
N ASP A 505 15.25 36.19 -10.08
CA ASP A 505 13.86 35.80 -10.38
C ASP A 505 13.73 34.95 -11.67
N LEU A 506 14.61 33.94 -11.82
CA LEU A 506 14.68 33.03 -12.97
C LEU A 506 13.94 31.70 -12.75
N ILE A 507 13.80 31.30 -11.49
CA ILE A 507 13.09 30.12 -11.01
C ILE A 507 11.99 30.59 -10.06
N HIS A 508 10.81 29.99 -10.16
CA HIS A 508 9.73 30.24 -9.22
C HIS A 508 9.98 29.47 -7.91
N GLU A 509 9.85 30.14 -6.77
CA GLU A 509 9.96 29.48 -5.45
C GLU A 509 8.68 28.73 -5.13
N ASP A 510 8.79 27.40 -4.99
CA ASP A 510 7.71 26.57 -4.44
C ASP A 510 7.72 26.70 -2.90
N ALA A 511 6.90 27.63 -2.39
CA ALA A 511 6.61 27.71 -0.96
C ALA A 511 5.53 26.68 -0.64
N SER A 512 5.93 25.53 -0.10
CA SER A 512 5.11 24.34 0.21
C SER A 512 3.79 24.55 0.97
N ASP A 513 3.50 25.77 1.44
CA ASP A 513 2.30 26.15 2.20
C ASP A 513 1.28 26.97 1.40
N GLU A 514 1.55 27.33 0.14
CA GLU A 514 0.64 28.14 -0.69
C GLU A 514 -0.12 27.27 -1.71
N GLN A 515 -1.44 27.49 -1.85
CA GLN A 515 -2.20 26.92 -2.97
C GLN A 515 -1.61 27.52 -4.26
N PRO A 516 -1.24 26.71 -5.27
CA PRO A 516 -0.72 27.25 -6.52
C PRO A 516 -1.72 28.26 -7.08
N GLU A 517 -1.29 29.50 -7.30
CA GLU A 517 -2.13 30.50 -7.92
C GLU A 517 -2.61 29.96 -9.29
N SER A 518 -3.90 30.16 -9.60
CA SER A 518 -4.47 29.66 -10.84
C SER A 518 -3.71 30.23 -12.06
N GLY A 519 -3.00 29.38 -12.80
CA GLY A 519 -2.28 29.77 -14.03
C GLY A 519 -0.75 29.71 -13.94
N VAL A 520 -0.15 29.56 -12.76
CA VAL A 520 1.33 29.41 -12.60
C VAL A 520 1.87 28.23 -13.43
N ASN A 521 1.06 27.17 -13.54
CA ASN A 521 1.40 25.99 -14.33
C ASN A 521 1.63 26.26 -15.83
N ASP A 522 1.01 27.27 -16.43
CA ASP A 522 1.18 27.62 -17.85
C ASP A 522 2.39 28.55 -18.09
N SER A 523 2.93 29.10 -17.01
CA SER A 523 4.04 30.06 -16.96
C SER A 523 5.40 29.41 -16.66
N ILE A 524 5.43 28.12 -16.36
CA ILE A 524 6.66 27.38 -16.05
C ILE A 524 7.06 26.52 -17.25
N LEU A 525 8.32 26.60 -17.65
CA LEU A 525 8.85 25.88 -18.81
C LEU A 525 9.17 24.42 -18.52
N PHE A 526 9.81 24.14 -17.38
CA PHE A 526 10.17 22.79 -16.92
C PHE A 526 9.54 22.49 -15.57
N LYS A 527 9.09 21.24 -15.35
CA LYS A 527 8.62 20.78 -14.03
C LYS A 527 9.20 19.43 -13.68
N LEU A 528 9.57 19.25 -12.42
CA LEU A 528 9.99 17.95 -11.92
C LEU A 528 8.84 16.96 -12.11
N ASP A 529 9.13 15.83 -12.74
CA ASP A 529 8.16 14.79 -13.06
C ASP A 529 8.82 13.43 -13.04
N ILE A 530 8.04 12.38 -12.82
CA ILE A 530 8.52 11.00 -12.89
C ILE A 530 8.22 10.49 -14.30
N LEU A 531 9.27 10.05 -15.02
CA LEU A 531 9.09 9.49 -16.35
C LEU A 531 8.73 8.01 -16.26
N SER A 532 7.63 7.64 -16.91
CA SER A 532 7.14 6.27 -17.01
C SER A 532 7.01 5.84 -18.48
N MET A 533 7.12 4.54 -18.72
CA MET A 533 7.01 3.97 -20.05
C MET A 533 5.59 4.06 -20.65
N ILE A 534 4.58 4.47 -19.89
CA ILE A 534 3.17 4.61 -20.34
C ILE A 534 2.63 6.05 -20.34
N GLN A 535 3.51 7.06 -20.29
CA GLN A 535 3.15 8.47 -20.10
C GLN A 535 2.72 9.21 -21.39
N GLY A 536 2.68 8.54 -22.54
CA GLY A 536 2.19 9.10 -23.80
C GLY A 536 3.11 10.14 -24.45
N ASN A 537 2.50 11.20 -25.04
CA ASN A 537 3.19 12.18 -25.92
C ASN A 537 3.74 13.41 -25.18
N GLY A 538 3.82 13.40 -23.84
CA GLY A 538 4.54 14.46 -23.12
C GLY A 538 5.98 14.57 -23.62
N TYR A 539 6.61 15.74 -23.49
CA TYR A 539 8.02 15.90 -23.86
C TYR A 539 8.83 16.08 -22.57
N HIS A 540 9.85 15.25 -22.36
CA HIS A 540 10.68 15.28 -21.16
C HIS A 540 12.13 15.58 -21.50
N THR A 541 12.89 16.05 -20.53
CA THR A 541 14.34 16.20 -20.63
C THR A 541 15.01 15.77 -19.32
N GLN A 542 16.31 15.49 -19.39
CA GLN A 542 17.12 15.25 -18.19
C GLN A 542 17.24 16.53 -17.36
N PRO A 543 17.21 16.44 -16.02
CA PRO A 543 17.61 17.54 -15.17
C PRO A 543 19.06 17.98 -15.49
N PRO A 544 19.44 19.25 -15.26
CA PRO A 544 20.83 19.68 -15.28
C PRO A 544 21.66 18.91 -14.24
N THR A 545 22.94 18.73 -14.53
CA THR A 545 23.88 18.01 -13.64
C THR A 545 25.06 18.87 -13.21
N LEU A 546 25.90 18.34 -12.32
CA LEU A 546 27.21 18.93 -11.99
C LEU A 546 28.19 18.72 -13.16
N ASN A 547 29.20 19.57 -13.29
CA ASN A 547 30.22 19.45 -14.33
C ASN A 547 31.07 18.19 -14.15
N SER A 548 31.44 17.87 -12.90
CA SER A 548 32.26 16.71 -12.59
C SER A 548 31.46 15.41 -12.46
N TRP A 549 30.14 15.51 -12.23
CA TRP A 549 29.29 14.38 -11.88
C TRP A 549 27.96 14.39 -12.62
N ARG A 550 27.82 13.46 -13.57
CA ARG A 550 26.57 13.18 -14.25
C ARG A 550 25.80 12.09 -13.51
N THR A 551 24.96 12.50 -12.57
CA THR A 551 24.09 11.59 -11.81
C THR A 551 22.67 12.14 -11.75
N TYR A 552 21.68 11.24 -11.76
CA TYR A 552 20.28 11.63 -11.68
C TYR A 552 19.56 10.98 -10.49
N HIS A 553 18.51 11.65 -10.02
CA HIS A 553 17.60 11.10 -9.03
C HIS A 553 16.74 10.01 -9.66
N THR A 554 16.62 8.88 -8.98
CA THR A 554 15.68 7.83 -9.33
C THR A 554 15.12 7.18 -8.07
N ALA A 555 13.81 6.97 -8.11
CA ALA A 555 13.10 6.17 -7.14
C ALA A 555 13.24 4.68 -7.48
N LEU A 556 13.62 3.87 -6.49
CA LEU A 556 13.82 2.44 -6.65
C LEU A 556 13.27 1.69 -5.43
N ASP A 557 12.34 0.79 -5.69
CA ASP A 557 11.85 -0.13 -4.66
C ASP A 557 12.57 -1.46 -4.77
N MET A 558 12.94 -2.03 -3.62
CA MET A 558 13.78 -3.21 -3.56
C MET A 558 13.28 -4.24 -2.56
N LEU A 559 13.47 -5.51 -2.92
CA LEU A 559 13.33 -6.63 -2.02
C LEU A 559 14.69 -7.21 -1.66
N PHE A 560 14.87 -7.47 -0.38
CA PHE A 560 16.05 -8.09 0.20
C PHE A 560 15.65 -9.40 0.89
N ILE A 561 16.52 -10.40 0.86
CA ILE A 561 16.35 -11.61 1.66
C ILE A 561 17.03 -11.40 3.00
N ASN A 562 16.29 -11.59 4.10
CA ASN A 562 16.84 -11.56 5.45
C ASN A 562 17.88 -12.67 5.59
N LYS A 563 19.14 -12.35 5.91
CA LYS A 563 20.22 -13.34 6.05
C LYS A 563 19.93 -14.43 7.08
N HIS A 564 19.07 -14.16 8.05
CA HIS A 564 18.70 -15.07 9.13
C HIS A 564 17.55 -16.01 8.75
N THR A 565 16.95 -15.86 7.57
CA THR A 565 15.90 -16.78 7.11
C THR A 565 16.41 -18.20 6.97
N LYS A 566 15.57 -19.17 7.34
CA LYS A 566 15.80 -20.60 7.07
C LYS A 566 15.21 -21.04 5.72
N LYS A 567 14.50 -20.15 5.01
CA LYS A 567 13.77 -20.45 3.76
C LYS A 567 14.48 -19.89 2.52
N ILE A 568 15.81 -19.90 2.52
CA ILE A 568 16.67 -19.27 1.50
C ILE A 568 16.22 -19.59 0.07
N GLN A 569 16.07 -20.88 -0.28
CA GLN A 569 15.72 -21.26 -1.65
C GLN A 569 14.33 -20.76 -2.05
N LEU A 570 13.35 -20.83 -1.13
CA LEU A 570 11.99 -20.34 -1.37
C LEU A 570 11.98 -18.82 -1.59
N SER A 571 12.75 -18.07 -0.78
CA SER A 571 12.91 -16.63 -0.91
C SER A 571 13.58 -16.25 -2.24
N VAL A 572 14.65 -16.96 -2.62
CA VAL A 572 15.35 -16.75 -3.91
C VAL A 572 14.42 -17.03 -5.08
N ASP A 573 13.66 -18.13 -5.03
CA ASP A 573 12.71 -18.48 -6.08
C ASP A 573 11.57 -17.45 -6.20
N PHE A 574 11.09 -16.91 -5.08
CA PHE A 574 10.11 -15.82 -5.09
C PHE A 574 10.68 -14.54 -5.71
N LEU A 575 11.86 -14.07 -5.29
CA LEU A 575 12.53 -12.91 -5.89
C LEU A 575 12.86 -13.11 -7.37
N ALA A 576 13.24 -14.33 -7.78
CA ALA A 576 13.45 -14.63 -9.19
C ALA A 576 12.13 -14.60 -9.99
N SER A 577 11.03 -15.07 -9.39
CA SER A 577 9.70 -14.97 -9.99
C SER A 577 9.24 -13.53 -10.15
N THR A 578 9.48 -12.65 -9.18
CA THR A 578 9.16 -11.21 -9.31
C THR A 578 9.96 -10.54 -10.43
N LEU A 579 11.19 -10.99 -10.68
CA LEU A 579 12.01 -10.50 -11.79
C LEU A 579 11.60 -11.07 -13.15
N SER A 580 10.83 -12.14 -13.21
CA SER A 580 10.54 -12.81 -14.48
C SER A 580 9.79 -11.87 -15.45
N ARG A 581 10.07 -12.01 -16.75
CA ARG A 581 9.32 -11.28 -17.80
C ARG A 581 7.81 -11.48 -17.70
N ASP A 582 7.37 -12.67 -17.29
CA ASP A 582 5.94 -12.96 -17.11
C ASP A 582 5.32 -12.21 -15.92
N ALA A 583 6.09 -11.97 -14.85
CA ALA A 583 5.65 -11.10 -13.75
C ALA A 583 5.66 -9.61 -14.16
N GLN A 584 6.73 -9.18 -14.83
CA GLN A 584 6.96 -7.76 -15.13
C GLN A 584 6.11 -7.20 -16.29
N LYS A 585 5.47 -8.04 -17.10
CA LYS A 585 4.63 -7.59 -18.22
C LYS A 585 3.49 -6.66 -17.81
N TRP A 586 3.04 -6.74 -16.56
CA TRP A 586 1.95 -5.94 -15.99
C TRP A 586 2.43 -4.67 -15.26
N SER A 587 3.73 -4.39 -15.30
CA SER A 587 4.38 -3.28 -14.57
C SER A 587 4.87 -2.18 -15.53
N ALA A 588 4.13 -1.90 -16.60
CA ALA A 588 4.53 -0.90 -17.60
C ALA A 588 4.71 0.50 -16.99
N GLY A 589 3.94 0.84 -15.94
CA GLY A 589 4.09 2.08 -15.17
C GLY A 589 5.43 2.23 -14.45
N GLU A 590 6.08 1.10 -14.14
CA GLU A 590 7.19 0.93 -13.20
C GLU A 590 8.28 0.05 -13.85
N SER A 591 8.60 0.36 -15.10
CA SER A 591 9.25 -0.56 -16.05
C SER A 591 10.73 -0.84 -15.77
N LEU A 592 11.09 -2.11 -15.66
CA LEU A 592 12.48 -2.56 -15.45
C LEU A 592 13.22 -2.95 -16.74
N TYR A 593 12.51 -3.48 -17.73
CA TYR A 593 13.06 -4.00 -19.00
C TYR A 593 13.01 -2.98 -20.14
N LYS A 594 14.09 -2.96 -20.94
CA LYS A 594 14.22 -2.14 -22.17
C LYS A 594 13.29 -2.60 -23.29
N ASP A 595 13.09 -3.91 -23.39
CA ASP A 595 12.27 -4.52 -24.43
C ASP A 595 10.80 -4.24 -24.16
N ILE A 596 10.27 -3.19 -24.77
CA ILE A 596 8.92 -2.74 -24.49
C ILE A 596 7.83 -3.74 -24.89
N SER A 597 8.15 -4.69 -25.78
CA SER A 597 7.21 -5.71 -26.23
C SER A 597 6.83 -6.69 -25.11
N ILE A 598 7.58 -6.73 -24.02
CA ILE A 598 7.22 -7.58 -22.87
C ILE A 598 5.99 -7.06 -22.15
N TYR A 599 5.73 -5.75 -22.19
CA TYR A 599 4.65 -5.16 -21.42
C TYR A 599 3.32 -5.35 -22.12
N GLU A 600 2.24 -5.45 -21.38
CA GLU A 600 0.89 -5.56 -21.94
C GLU A 600 0.44 -4.23 -22.54
N GLU A 601 -0.29 -4.28 -23.65
CA GLU A 601 -0.75 -3.06 -24.36
C GLU A 601 -2.02 -2.45 -23.75
N LYS A 602 -2.61 -3.16 -22.79
CA LYS A 602 -3.78 -2.74 -22.03
C LYS A 602 -3.51 -2.85 -20.54
N GLY A 603 -4.01 -1.89 -19.79
CA GLY A 603 -4.00 -1.98 -18.34
C GLY A 603 -5.01 -3.01 -17.82
N GLU A 604 -5.11 -3.14 -16.51
CA GLU A 604 -5.92 -4.17 -15.84
C GLU A 604 -7.41 -4.11 -16.25
N PHE A 605 -7.92 -2.92 -16.60
CA PHE A 605 -9.31 -2.69 -16.98
C PHE A 605 -9.53 -2.60 -18.50
N GLY A 606 -8.51 -2.95 -19.29
CA GLY A 606 -8.59 -3.03 -20.76
C GLY A 606 -8.39 -1.70 -21.50
N GLU A 607 -8.08 -0.63 -20.76
CA GLU A 607 -7.71 0.68 -21.30
C GLU A 607 -6.37 0.61 -22.04
N PRO A 608 -6.21 1.31 -23.18
CA PRO A 608 -4.96 1.29 -23.92
C PRO A 608 -3.85 2.01 -23.14
N LEU A 609 -2.69 1.38 -23.03
CA LEU A 609 -1.49 1.99 -22.46
C LEU A 609 -0.70 2.72 -23.55
N PHE A 610 -0.42 4.01 -23.33
CA PHE A 610 0.34 4.84 -24.28
C PHE A 610 1.84 4.68 -24.07
N LYS A 611 2.35 3.58 -24.61
CA LYS A 611 3.75 3.20 -24.47
C LYS A 611 4.69 4.13 -25.23
N LEU A 612 5.85 4.42 -24.63
CA LEU A 612 6.97 5.05 -25.33
C LEU A 612 7.40 4.17 -26.52
N ARG A 613 7.90 4.75 -27.60
CA ARG A 613 8.43 3.93 -28.71
C ARG A 613 9.93 3.73 -28.51
N PRO A 614 10.49 2.53 -28.74
CA PRO A 614 11.94 2.35 -28.69
C PRO A 614 12.64 3.35 -29.59
N GLY A 615 13.64 4.05 -29.04
CA GLY A 615 14.36 5.13 -29.73
C GLY A 615 13.59 6.44 -29.89
N SER A 616 12.39 6.61 -29.30
CA SER A 616 11.78 7.94 -29.18
C SER A 616 12.56 8.80 -28.20
N HIS A 617 12.38 10.12 -28.29
CA HIS A 617 13.01 11.09 -27.39
C HIS A 617 12.87 10.72 -25.91
N ASN A 618 11.65 10.55 -25.40
CA ASN A 618 11.43 10.17 -24.01
C ASN A 618 12.01 8.79 -23.67
N PHE A 619 12.02 7.84 -24.60
CA PHE A 619 12.66 6.54 -24.35
C PHE A 619 14.16 6.72 -24.12
N THR A 620 14.81 7.57 -24.93
CA THR A 620 16.24 7.89 -24.74
C THR A 620 16.50 8.67 -23.47
N VAL A 621 15.58 9.56 -23.04
CA VAL A 621 15.66 10.24 -21.74
C VAL A 621 15.55 9.23 -20.60
N PHE A 622 14.57 8.32 -20.65
CA PHE A 622 14.42 7.27 -19.64
C PHE A 622 15.66 6.38 -19.56
N GLU A 623 16.18 5.92 -20.70
CA GLU A 623 17.41 5.10 -20.77
C GLU A 623 18.60 5.83 -20.16
N ASP A 624 18.81 7.08 -20.55
CA ASP A 624 19.96 7.87 -20.15
C ASP A 624 19.91 8.25 -18.66
N VAL A 625 18.75 8.66 -18.15
CA VAL A 625 18.58 8.96 -16.71
C VAL A 625 18.85 7.71 -15.90
N THR A 626 18.18 6.60 -16.22
CA THR A 626 18.32 5.33 -15.50
C THR A 626 19.77 4.82 -15.50
N ALA A 627 20.48 4.94 -16.63
CA ALA A 627 21.86 4.48 -16.76
C ALA A 627 22.87 5.28 -15.92
N HIS A 628 22.53 6.50 -15.53
CA HIS A 628 23.36 7.38 -14.71
C HIS A 628 22.75 7.64 -13.33
N SER A 629 21.78 6.84 -12.91
CA SER A 629 21.25 6.89 -11.54
C SER A 629 22.11 6.09 -10.58
N CYS A 630 22.13 6.51 -9.32
CA CYS A 630 22.80 5.79 -8.24
C CYS A 630 21.89 5.64 -7.02
N THR A 631 22.23 4.67 -6.16
CA THR A 631 21.47 4.40 -4.95
C THR A 631 21.63 5.56 -3.97
N PRO A 632 20.53 6.18 -3.49
CA PRO A 632 20.64 7.30 -2.58
C PRO A 632 21.19 6.90 -1.22
N ALA A 633 22.09 7.75 -0.71
CA ALA A 633 22.54 7.76 0.67
C ALA A 633 21.69 8.73 1.49
N ASN A 634 20.41 8.40 1.69
CA ASN A 634 19.51 9.25 2.48
C ASN A 634 19.94 9.24 3.95
N ILE A 635 20.25 10.43 4.49
CA ILE A 635 20.63 10.65 5.89
C ILE A 635 19.79 11.83 6.40
N LEU A 636 18.66 11.52 7.03
CA LEU A 636 17.68 12.51 7.47
C LEU A 636 18.29 13.67 8.28
N ASP A 637 19.19 13.36 9.22
CA ASP A 637 19.84 14.37 10.05
C ASP A 637 20.73 15.33 9.25
N LEU A 638 21.35 14.84 8.18
CA LEU A 638 22.11 15.69 7.26
C LEU A 638 21.16 16.53 6.40
N ASP A 639 20.07 15.93 5.91
CA ASP A 639 19.10 16.62 5.05
C ASP A 639 18.45 17.80 5.77
N LEU A 640 17.98 17.60 7.00
CA LEU A 640 17.41 18.66 7.82
C LEU A 640 18.44 19.77 8.08
N TYR A 641 19.68 19.40 8.39
CA TYR A 641 20.75 20.37 8.63
C TYR A 641 21.10 21.16 7.35
N MET A 642 21.18 20.50 6.19
CA MET A 642 21.42 21.16 4.91
C MET A 642 20.34 22.21 4.63
N CYS A 643 19.07 21.89 4.84
CA CYS A 643 17.97 22.85 4.69
C CYS A 643 18.13 24.06 5.63
N GLU A 644 18.53 23.85 6.89
CA GLU A 644 18.79 24.94 7.85
C GLU A 644 19.95 25.85 7.43
N VAL A 645 21.06 25.26 6.95
CA VAL A 645 22.22 26.02 6.48
C VAL A 645 21.87 26.77 5.18
N MET A 646 21.16 26.12 4.25
CA MET A 646 20.70 26.74 3.02
C MET A 646 19.76 27.92 3.27
N LYS A 647 18.91 27.86 4.29
CA LYS A 647 18.09 29.01 4.69
C LYS A 647 18.95 30.23 5.04
N LYS A 648 20.01 30.04 5.85
CA LYS A 648 20.98 31.10 6.21
C LYS A 648 21.81 31.59 5.03
N PHE A 649 22.07 30.71 4.05
CA PHE A 649 22.76 31.11 2.84
C PHE A 649 21.86 31.99 1.96
N MET A 650 20.63 31.54 1.74
CA MET A 650 19.68 32.24 0.87
C MET A 650 19.28 33.61 1.41
N ASP A 651 19.20 33.78 2.74
CA ASP A 651 18.95 35.08 3.40
C ASP A 651 20.19 36.00 3.51
N GLY A 652 21.37 35.51 3.12
CA GLY A 652 22.62 36.26 3.12
C GLY A 652 23.33 36.34 4.48
N THR A 653 22.91 35.55 5.47
CA THR A 653 23.58 35.47 6.78
C THR A 653 24.97 34.84 6.69
N ILE A 654 25.17 33.89 5.77
CA ILE A 654 26.45 33.22 5.53
C ILE A 654 26.79 33.21 4.02
N THR A 655 28.08 33.11 3.72
CA THR A 655 28.60 33.03 2.34
C THR A 655 28.48 31.61 1.76
N GLU A 656 28.65 31.47 0.44
CA GLU A 656 28.67 30.16 -0.22
C GLU A 656 29.82 29.26 0.29
N GLY A 657 30.96 29.85 0.68
CA GLY A 657 32.10 29.12 1.25
C GLY A 657 31.82 28.58 2.64
N GLU A 658 31.26 29.42 3.53
CA GLU A 658 30.82 29.00 4.86
C GLU A 658 29.72 27.94 4.80
N THR A 659 28.82 28.05 3.81
CA THR A 659 27.76 27.05 3.56
C THR A 659 28.37 25.69 3.23
N ALA A 660 29.31 25.66 2.27
CA ALA A 660 29.99 24.43 1.87
C ALA A 660 30.79 23.81 3.03
N GLU A 661 31.48 24.65 3.83
CA GLU A 661 32.24 24.21 5.00
C GLU A 661 31.33 23.60 6.07
N LEU A 662 30.25 24.26 6.46
CA LEU A 662 29.32 23.78 7.50
C LEU A 662 28.66 22.44 7.12
N ILE A 663 28.24 22.30 5.85
CA ILE A 663 27.64 21.06 5.35
C ILE A 663 28.69 19.94 5.36
N ASP A 664 29.91 20.20 4.90
CA ASP A 664 31.00 19.21 4.89
C ASP A 664 31.38 18.77 6.31
N GLU A 665 31.47 19.72 7.26
CA GLU A 665 31.74 19.41 8.67
C GLU A 665 30.65 18.53 9.28
N LYS A 666 29.38 18.88 9.09
CA LYS A 666 28.26 18.06 9.59
C LYS A 666 28.25 16.67 8.97
N ALA A 667 28.46 16.58 7.66
CA ALA A 667 28.56 15.29 6.98
C ALA A 667 29.70 14.45 7.53
N ARG A 668 30.91 15.01 7.70
CA ARG A 668 32.04 14.30 8.33
C ARG A 668 31.78 13.89 9.77
N MET A 669 31.02 14.67 10.53
CA MET A 669 30.63 14.29 11.89
C MET A 669 29.73 13.05 11.85
N ILE A 670 28.68 13.06 11.02
CA ILE A 670 27.75 11.94 10.90
C ILE A 670 28.47 10.67 10.39
N LEU A 671 29.40 10.80 9.44
CA LEU A 671 30.13 9.64 8.92
C LEU A 671 31.16 9.03 9.90
N LYS A 672 31.52 9.74 10.98
CA LYS A 672 32.44 9.28 12.02
C LYS A 672 31.74 8.64 13.23
N GLU A 673 30.44 8.84 13.36
CA GLU A 673 29.57 8.17 14.34
C GLU A 673 29.25 6.74 13.88
#